data_AF-A0A926VZD8-F1
#
_entry.id   AF-A0A926VZD8-F1
#
_cell.length_a   1.000
_cell.length_b   1.000
_cell.length_c   1.000
_cell.angle_alpha   90.00
_cell.angle_beta   90.00
_cell.angle_gamma   90.00
#
_symmetry.space_group_name_H-M   'P 1'
#
loop_
_entity.id
_entity.type
_entity.pdbx_description
1 polymer ?
#
loop_
_entity_poly.entity_id
_entity_poly.type
_entity_poly.pdbx_seq_one_letter_code
_entity_poly.pdbx_strand_id
1 'polypeptide(L)'
;MSDTSVITSEIFVAYLQCPRKAFLLLFSEDKGKPHDYPLILEERRENNRTQYLEKLLQFHPEGREYDTKAFRKYEFLFDATLRSEQLEAYCAVLTKADTSSANRRISYQPTIVTGTYSITPEQKAELLFVGLVLGQIQQQVPVSGQIVGMDGKAHRVQLESGYKSIKASLKTLENWYNNPSSEPPALILNKHCTSCQFQQICREQAEKENNLSLLDRMTPKAIQQYNKRGIFTVHQLSYLFRPRRKRKKQKNPEPVKHSLELQALAIREQKIYIQELPELTRKPIELFLDIEGIPDQRVYYLMGLLVREGENYTQHSFWADVPKDEQTIWEQLLAKINEFPEAPIYHYGSYEPKAFHELAKRYSTDIEKVTKYLININSYIYGKIYFPIVSNSLKSIGAFIGFEWTESGASGLQTLVWRHQWEVEAENCLKETLIQYNIEDVFALERIVEVLEKIFFANNNFPTANVDEIKTESHLKWGKTNYQSNDFEIINKCAYFDYQRDKIYVRTNKRLKKVAKEKSTIVKKFNKIDKTIILPIQACPKCGHENVHRLNSPGKVVIDLKIIKNGIIKWVTHIKGNRFICPNCKTQYSTVNLKEVSKYGSDLIAWSMNQYITYRVGLNKVSDMLKENFNVMIPSNNIYRYKSVLAEKYKATLTEIMKSIIEGNLIHVDETDLSVKGFSSPYVWVFTNMDSVFYLFKPSRDASFLEELLKGFKGVLVSDFYSGYDALDCYQQKCLIHLIRDLNGDIFKEQFNNELKDIVVYFGRLLREIIATIDRYGLKKRNLDKHNKDVEKFYKEVIDKDYKTEIARAYQRRFLKNKEKLFTFLNHDEVPWNNNNAEHAIKPFARFRQDADGVLTENSINHYLVLLSVQQTCKYRGISFLQFLRSQETSIDKYSKFS
;
A
#
# COMPACT_ATOMS: atom_id res chain seq x y z
N MET A 1 -15.11 25.52 44.63
CA MET A 1 -13.87 24.94 45.15
C MET A 1 -14.27 23.89 46.17
N SER A 2 -14.44 22.65 45.73
CA SER A 2 -14.89 21.52 46.56
C SER A 2 -14.05 20.31 46.20
N ASP A 3 -13.40 19.75 47.21
CA ASP A 3 -12.49 18.59 47.27
C ASP A 3 -11.40 18.46 46.20
N THR A 4 -10.16 18.64 46.65
CA THR A 4 -8.93 18.36 45.90
C THR A 4 -8.93 16.91 45.39
N SER A 5 -9.07 16.72 44.07
CA SER A 5 -9.13 15.42 43.40
C SER A 5 -7.80 14.65 43.48
N VAL A 6 -7.63 13.75 44.44
CA VAL A 6 -6.36 12.99 44.61
C VAL A 6 -6.25 11.86 43.57
N ILE A 7 -5.03 11.53 43.12
CA ILE A 7 -4.78 10.36 42.27
C ILE A 7 -4.74 9.10 43.14
N THR A 8 -5.80 8.30 43.08
CA THR A 8 -5.92 7.04 43.83
C THR A 8 -5.44 5.84 43.02
N SER A 9 -5.27 4.69 43.68
CA SER A 9 -5.02 3.40 43.01
C SER A 9 -6.11 3.03 42.02
N GLU A 10 -7.38 3.35 42.33
CA GLU A 10 -8.53 3.16 41.45
C GLU A 10 -8.39 3.98 40.16
N ILE A 11 -8.05 5.27 40.27
CA ILE A 11 -7.82 6.15 39.11
C ILE A 11 -6.66 5.63 38.25
N PHE A 12 -5.59 5.16 38.89
CA PHE A 12 -4.45 4.60 38.19
C PHE A 12 -4.81 3.32 37.41
N VAL A 13 -5.52 2.39 38.03
CA VAL A 13 -6.02 1.17 37.34
C VAL A 13 -7.01 1.54 36.25
N ALA A 14 -7.90 2.50 36.48
CA ALA A 14 -8.83 3.01 35.48
C ALA A 14 -8.11 3.56 34.26
N TYR A 15 -6.94 4.19 34.42
CA TYR A 15 -6.15 4.70 33.29
C TYR A 15 -5.59 3.58 32.42
N LEU A 16 -5.14 2.50 33.04
CA LEU A 16 -4.66 1.31 32.33
C LEU A 16 -5.78 0.60 31.57
N GLN A 17 -6.99 0.61 32.11
CA GLN A 17 -8.20 0.09 31.46
C GLN A 17 -8.66 0.99 30.31
N CYS A 18 -8.77 2.30 30.57
CA CYS A 18 -9.25 3.30 29.64
C CYS A 18 -8.85 4.72 30.13
N PRO A 19 -7.98 5.45 29.41
CA PRO A 19 -7.60 6.81 29.77
C PRO A 19 -8.80 7.76 29.96
N ARG A 20 -9.87 7.57 29.16
CA ARG A 20 -11.10 8.37 29.27
C ARG A 20 -11.87 8.06 30.57
N LYS A 21 -11.91 6.80 31.03
CA LYS A 21 -12.51 6.43 32.33
C LYS A 21 -11.79 7.14 33.48
N ALA A 22 -10.45 7.08 33.51
CA ALA A 22 -9.67 7.77 34.54
C ALA A 22 -9.90 9.28 34.54
N PHE A 23 -9.95 9.90 33.35
CA PHE A 23 -10.23 11.32 33.23
C PHE A 23 -11.61 11.70 33.78
N LEU A 24 -12.65 10.93 33.44
CA LEU A 24 -14.02 11.18 33.96
C LEU A 24 -14.09 10.96 35.47
N LEU A 25 -13.41 9.93 36.00
CA LEU A 25 -13.28 9.73 37.45
C LEU A 25 -12.56 10.88 38.16
N LEU A 26 -11.54 11.48 37.54
CA LEU A 26 -10.78 12.60 38.11
C LEU A 26 -11.55 13.92 38.07
N PHE A 27 -12.21 14.23 36.94
CA PHE A 27 -12.66 15.60 36.65
C PHE A 27 -14.19 15.77 36.48
N SER A 28 -14.95 14.67 36.38
CA SER A 28 -16.42 14.76 36.27
C SER A 28 -17.10 14.64 37.63
N GLU A 29 -18.19 15.40 37.82
CA GLU A 29 -19.09 15.25 38.98
C GLU A 29 -19.91 13.96 38.88
N ASP A 30 -20.33 13.59 37.66
CA ASP A 30 -21.02 12.34 37.40
C ASP A 30 -20.00 11.19 37.34
N LYS A 31 -20.05 10.30 38.34
CA LYS A 31 -19.20 9.10 38.38
C LYS A 31 -19.78 7.94 37.59
N GLY A 32 -20.96 8.07 36.97
CA GLY A 32 -21.62 6.98 36.26
C GLY A 32 -22.11 5.86 37.17
N LYS A 33 -22.80 4.87 36.60
CA LYS A 33 -23.31 3.70 37.33
C LYS A 33 -22.48 2.46 36.99
N PRO A 34 -21.74 1.87 37.94
CA PRO A 34 -20.98 0.66 37.69
C PRO A 34 -21.92 -0.52 37.39
N HIS A 35 -21.44 -1.46 36.60
CA HIS A 35 -22.09 -2.76 36.43
C HIS A 35 -22.04 -3.53 37.76
N ASP A 36 -23.00 -4.42 38.00
CA ASP A 36 -23.11 -5.14 39.29
C ASP A 36 -21.91 -6.07 39.54
N TYR A 37 -21.37 -6.68 38.49
CA TYR A 37 -20.16 -7.51 38.58
C TYR A 37 -18.95 -6.84 39.29
N PRO A 38 -18.46 -5.65 38.90
CA PRO A 38 -17.47 -4.90 39.70
C PRO A 38 -17.86 -4.70 41.17
N LEU A 39 -19.14 -4.43 41.48
CA LEU A 39 -19.60 -4.24 42.87
C LEU A 39 -19.49 -5.55 43.67
N ILE A 40 -19.85 -6.68 43.06
CA ILE A 40 -19.68 -8.02 43.64
C ILE A 40 -18.20 -8.31 43.94
N LEU A 41 -17.30 -7.94 43.03
CA LEU A 41 -15.87 -8.14 43.27
C LEU A 41 -15.35 -7.27 44.42
N GLU A 42 -15.92 -6.07 44.61
CA GLU A 42 -15.58 -5.20 45.74
C GLU A 42 -16.12 -5.76 47.07
N GLU A 43 -17.35 -6.25 47.08
CA GLU A 43 -17.94 -6.92 48.25
C GLU A 43 -17.14 -8.16 48.65
N ARG A 44 -16.76 -9.00 47.67
CA ARG A 44 -15.86 -10.15 47.90
C ARG A 44 -14.50 -9.71 48.43
N ARG A 45 -13.93 -8.63 47.89
CA ARG A 45 -12.66 -8.07 48.39
C ARG A 45 -12.78 -7.70 49.86
N GLU A 46 -13.87 -7.03 50.24
CA GLU A 46 -14.07 -6.56 51.61
C GLU A 46 -14.31 -7.70 52.61
N ASN A 47 -15.07 -8.71 52.21
CA ASN A 47 -15.25 -9.93 53.00
C ASN A 47 -13.93 -10.70 53.17
N ASN A 48 -13.16 -10.86 52.09
CA ASN A 48 -11.83 -11.50 52.14
C ASN A 48 -10.86 -10.70 53.01
N ARG A 49 -10.91 -9.37 52.93
CA ARG A 49 -10.08 -8.48 53.74
C ARG A 49 -10.37 -8.67 55.22
N THR A 50 -11.64 -8.59 55.60
CA THR A 50 -12.07 -8.78 57.00
C THR A 50 -11.58 -10.13 57.54
N GLN A 51 -11.82 -11.22 56.82
CA GLN A 51 -11.36 -12.56 57.22
C GLN A 51 -9.84 -12.69 57.31
N TYR A 52 -9.11 -12.09 56.36
CA TYR A 52 -7.65 -12.10 56.36
C TYR A 52 -7.08 -11.32 57.54
N LEU A 53 -7.62 -10.14 57.83
CA LEU A 53 -7.19 -9.29 58.93
C LEU A 53 -7.50 -9.91 60.29
N GLU A 54 -8.69 -10.48 60.49
CA GLU A 54 -9.05 -11.22 61.70
C GLU A 54 -8.09 -12.38 61.96
N LYS A 55 -7.80 -13.17 60.92
CA LYS A 55 -6.84 -14.26 61.01
C LYS A 55 -5.44 -13.77 61.34
N LEU A 56 -4.98 -12.68 60.71
CA LEU A 56 -3.65 -12.13 60.98
C LEU A 56 -3.54 -11.59 62.42
N LEU A 57 -4.57 -10.89 62.91
CA LEU A 57 -4.64 -10.37 64.27
C LEU A 57 -4.63 -11.47 65.34
N GLN A 58 -5.21 -12.64 65.04
CA GLN A 58 -5.13 -13.81 65.94
C GLN A 58 -3.70 -14.33 66.08
N PHE A 59 -2.90 -14.33 65.01
CA PHE A 59 -1.51 -14.77 65.05
C PHE A 59 -0.53 -13.66 65.50
N HIS A 60 -0.91 -12.39 65.32
CA HIS A 60 -0.10 -11.20 65.57
C HIS A 60 -0.88 -10.12 66.35
N PRO A 61 -1.18 -10.34 67.65
CA PRO A 61 -1.97 -9.42 68.48
C PRO A 61 -1.27 -8.06 68.74
N GLU A 62 0.03 -7.98 68.48
CA GLU A 62 0.84 -6.75 68.54
C GLU A 62 0.60 -5.78 67.39
N GLY A 63 -0.08 -6.22 66.32
CA GLY A 63 -0.40 -5.35 65.19
C GLY A 63 -1.31 -4.19 65.59
N ARG A 64 -1.20 -3.08 64.87
CA ARG A 64 -1.94 -1.83 65.15
C ARG A 64 -2.51 -1.25 63.88
N GLU A 65 -3.60 -0.50 64.02
CA GLU A 65 -4.12 0.31 62.93
C GLU A 65 -3.07 1.36 62.51
N TYR A 66 -3.00 1.63 61.21
CA TYR A 66 -2.03 2.56 60.65
C TYR A 66 -2.34 4.00 61.06
N ASP A 67 -1.37 4.65 61.68
CA ASP A 67 -1.30 6.10 61.76
C ASP A 67 0.14 6.58 61.45
N THR A 68 0.31 7.88 61.21
CA THR A 68 1.63 8.46 60.91
C THR A 68 2.62 8.34 62.07
N LYS A 69 2.14 8.11 63.30
CA LYS A 69 2.94 7.97 64.52
C LYS A 69 3.34 6.52 64.82
N ALA A 70 2.65 5.54 64.23
CA ALA A 70 2.81 4.09 64.35
C ALA A 70 3.82 3.57 63.31
N PHE A 71 4.04 4.35 62.25
CA PHE A 71 5.04 4.08 61.23
C PHE A 71 6.44 3.89 61.86
N ARG A 72 7.10 2.76 61.54
CA ARG A 72 8.41 2.30 62.07
C ARG A 72 8.42 1.74 63.51
N LYS A 73 7.28 1.72 64.21
CA LYS A 73 7.20 1.17 65.59
C LYS A 73 6.74 -0.29 65.63
N TYR A 74 5.74 -0.64 64.82
CA TYR A 74 5.10 -1.96 64.84
C TYR A 74 5.52 -2.82 63.66
N GLU A 75 5.48 -4.13 63.86
CA GLU A 75 5.81 -5.12 62.81
C GLU A 75 4.72 -5.19 61.74
N PHE A 76 3.45 -5.13 62.17
CA PHE A 76 2.26 -5.13 61.32
C PHE A 76 1.44 -3.86 61.53
N LEU A 77 1.11 -3.17 60.43
CA LEU A 77 0.17 -2.05 60.41
C LEU A 77 -1.02 -2.40 59.51
N PHE A 78 -2.23 -2.25 60.04
CA PHE A 78 -3.48 -2.58 59.36
C PHE A 78 -4.16 -1.34 58.78
N ASP A 79 -4.92 -1.51 57.70
CA ASP A 79 -5.76 -0.47 57.09
C ASP A 79 -4.99 0.83 56.78
N ALA A 80 -3.84 0.68 56.13
CA ALA A 80 -2.94 1.77 55.83
C ALA A 80 -3.42 2.61 54.64
N THR A 81 -3.88 3.83 54.93
CA THR A 81 -4.09 4.88 53.93
C THR A 81 -2.83 5.71 53.78
N LEU A 82 -2.09 5.46 52.70
CA LEU A 82 -0.82 6.10 52.38
C LEU A 82 -1.06 7.36 51.54
N ARG A 83 -0.56 8.52 51.98
CA ARG A 83 -0.63 9.78 51.23
C ARG A 83 0.77 10.35 51.00
N SER A 84 1.08 10.68 49.75
CA SER A 84 2.30 11.38 49.36
C SER A 84 2.02 12.34 48.21
N GLU A 85 2.30 13.63 48.43
CA GLU A 85 2.01 14.69 47.46
C GLU A 85 0.54 14.67 46.98
N GLN A 86 0.31 14.34 45.71
CA GLN A 86 -0.99 14.24 45.05
C GLN A 86 -1.46 12.79 44.86
N LEU A 87 -0.77 11.82 45.48
CA LEU A 87 -1.04 10.39 45.38
C LEU A 87 -1.60 9.85 46.70
N GLU A 88 -2.62 9.00 46.60
CA GLU A 88 -3.19 8.27 47.73
C GLU A 88 -3.34 6.80 47.38
N ALA A 89 -2.93 5.91 48.28
CA ALA A 89 -3.03 4.47 48.09
C ALA A 89 -3.53 3.80 49.37
N TYR A 90 -4.51 2.92 49.23
CA TYR A 90 -4.96 2.05 50.31
C TYR A 90 -4.17 0.73 50.29
N CYS A 91 -3.83 0.23 51.47
CA CYS A 91 -3.09 -1.02 51.66
C CYS A 91 -3.62 -1.74 52.91
N ALA A 92 -4.03 -3.01 52.77
CA ALA A 92 -4.64 -3.75 53.86
C ALA A 92 -3.65 -4.02 55.01
N VAL A 93 -2.40 -4.40 54.68
CA VAL A 93 -1.35 -4.65 55.68
C VAL A 93 0.00 -4.12 55.22
N LEU A 94 0.72 -3.42 56.08
CA LEU A 94 2.15 -3.16 55.94
C LEU A 94 2.92 -4.07 56.88
N THR A 95 3.81 -4.89 56.33
CA THR A 95 4.68 -5.78 57.11
C THR A 95 6.11 -5.25 57.09
N LYS A 96 6.74 -5.16 58.26
CA LYS A 96 8.13 -4.75 58.39
C LYS A 96 9.04 -5.77 57.69
N ALA A 97 9.89 -5.29 56.79
CA ALA A 97 10.85 -6.11 56.05
C ALA A 97 12.15 -6.31 56.85
N ASP A 98 12.62 -7.54 56.94
CA ASP A 98 13.98 -7.84 57.42
C ASP A 98 15.02 -7.37 56.41
N THR A 99 15.63 -6.21 56.66
CA THR A 99 16.76 -5.73 55.85
C THR A 99 18.07 -6.31 56.39
N SER A 100 18.64 -7.27 55.66
CA SER A 100 19.95 -7.89 55.93
C SER A 100 21.16 -7.03 55.52
N SER A 101 20.98 -5.74 55.21
CA SER A 101 22.06 -4.85 54.77
C SER A 101 22.47 -3.85 55.85
N ALA A 102 23.76 -3.52 55.89
CA ALA A 102 24.43 -2.72 56.92
C ALA A 102 23.91 -1.28 57.15
N ASN A 103 22.80 -0.88 56.53
CA ASN A 103 22.09 0.37 56.79
C ASN A 103 20.76 0.08 57.51
N ARG A 104 20.70 0.39 58.81
CA ARG A 104 19.55 0.24 59.73
C ARG A 104 18.31 1.10 59.36
N ARG A 105 17.81 1.06 58.13
CA ARG A 105 16.56 1.73 57.74
C ARG A 105 15.43 0.69 57.70
N ILE A 106 14.50 0.81 58.65
CA ILE A 106 13.26 0.04 58.69
C ILE A 106 12.47 0.31 57.41
N SER A 107 12.15 -0.74 56.66
CA SER A 107 11.36 -0.69 55.42
C SER A 107 10.13 -1.58 55.56
N TYR A 108 9.00 -1.19 54.97
CA TYR A 108 7.76 -1.96 54.95
C TYR A 108 7.47 -2.53 53.56
N GLN A 109 6.78 -3.67 53.53
CA GLN A 109 6.22 -4.30 52.34
C GLN A 109 4.69 -4.18 52.36
N PRO A 110 4.08 -3.78 51.23
CA PRO A 110 2.63 -3.65 51.14
C PRO A 110 1.95 -4.98 50.82
N THR A 111 0.78 -5.19 51.41
CA THR A 111 -0.14 -6.28 51.11
C THR A 111 -1.50 -5.72 50.73
N ILE A 112 -1.98 -6.07 49.53
CA ILE A 112 -3.35 -5.77 49.11
C ILE A 112 -4.21 -7.05 49.13
N VAL A 113 -5.50 -6.89 49.37
CA VAL A 113 -6.49 -7.98 49.34
C VAL A 113 -7.40 -7.79 48.13
N THR A 114 -7.83 -8.89 47.52
CA THR A 114 -8.61 -8.87 46.28
C THR A 114 -9.83 -9.77 46.38
N GLY A 115 -10.87 -9.46 45.59
CA GLY A 115 -12.11 -10.26 45.50
C GLY A 115 -12.10 -11.35 44.43
N THR A 116 -10.93 -11.64 43.85
CA THR A 116 -10.75 -12.68 42.82
C THR A 116 -9.89 -13.84 43.34
N TYR A 117 -10.09 -15.03 42.80
CA TYR A 117 -9.28 -16.22 43.07
C TYR A 117 -7.95 -16.17 42.33
N SER A 118 -7.96 -15.65 41.10
CA SER A 118 -6.76 -15.46 40.30
C SER A 118 -6.25 -14.02 40.36
N ILE A 119 -4.92 -13.85 40.31
CA ILE A 119 -4.26 -12.54 40.37
C ILE A 119 -4.19 -11.91 38.97
N THR A 120 -4.89 -10.80 38.79
CA THR A 120 -4.98 -10.09 37.51
C THR A 120 -3.79 -9.13 37.28
N PRO A 121 -3.47 -8.78 36.02
CA PRO A 121 -2.50 -7.72 35.72
C PRO A 121 -2.84 -6.38 36.36
N GLU A 122 -4.13 -6.05 36.45
CA GLU A 122 -4.66 -4.82 37.06
C GLU A 122 -4.33 -4.77 38.55
N GLN A 123 -4.52 -5.86 39.29
CA GLN A 123 -4.17 -5.95 40.73
C GLN A 123 -2.65 -5.90 40.96
N LYS A 124 -1.85 -6.45 40.04
CA LYS A 124 -0.38 -6.28 40.10
C LYS A 124 0.01 -4.83 39.89
N ALA A 125 -0.68 -4.11 39.01
CA ALA A 125 -0.46 -2.69 38.77
C ALA A 125 -0.91 -1.84 39.97
N GLU A 126 -2.01 -2.21 40.63
CA GLU A 126 -2.47 -1.65 41.89
C GLU A 126 -1.40 -1.79 42.98
N LEU A 127 -0.86 -3.00 43.20
CA LEU A 127 0.22 -3.22 44.18
C LEU A 127 1.50 -2.44 43.84
N LEU A 128 1.86 -2.32 42.56
CA LEU A 128 2.98 -1.50 42.13
C LEU A 128 2.76 -0.01 42.45
N PHE A 129 1.53 0.49 42.27
CA PHE A 129 1.16 1.85 42.64
C PHE A 129 1.27 2.06 44.15
N VAL A 130 0.70 1.16 44.95
CA VAL A 130 0.79 1.18 46.43
C VAL A 130 2.25 1.16 46.88
N GLY A 131 3.08 0.28 46.32
CA GLY A 131 4.51 0.20 46.63
C GLY A 131 5.29 1.46 46.28
N LEU A 132 4.91 2.16 45.20
CA LEU A 132 5.52 3.43 44.81
C LEU A 132 5.19 4.55 45.82
N VAL A 133 3.92 4.68 46.22
CA VAL A 133 3.49 5.66 47.23
C VAL A 133 4.16 5.37 48.58
N LEU A 134 4.21 4.09 48.99
CA LEU A 134 4.94 3.67 50.20
C LEU A 134 6.43 4.03 50.10
N GLY A 135 7.03 3.83 48.92
CA GLY A 135 8.42 4.16 48.64
C GLY A 135 8.75 5.64 48.78
N GLN A 136 7.82 6.53 48.40
CA GLN A 136 7.96 7.98 48.61
C GLN A 136 7.93 8.34 50.10
N ILE A 137 7.04 7.71 50.88
CA ILE A 137 6.91 7.94 52.33
C ILE A 137 8.16 7.46 53.09
N GLN A 138 8.67 6.25 52.78
CA GLN A 138 9.81 5.67 53.48
C GLN A 138 11.18 5.96 52.84
N GLN A 139 11.20 6.72 51.73
CA GLN A 139 12.38 7.06 50.92
C GLN A 139 13.11 5.85 50.30
N GLN A 140 12.46 4.69 50.25
CA GLN A 140 12.99 3.46 49.66
C GLN A 140 11.84 2.61 49.13
N VAL A 141 11.85 2.32 47.82
CA VAL A 141 10.81 1.48 47.21
C VAL A 141 10.88 0.03 47.72
N PRO A 142 9.76 -0.62 48.06
CA PRO A 142 9.72 -2.03 48.42
C PRO A 142 10.17 -2.92 47.25
N VAL A 143 11.00 -3.92 47.54
CA VAL A 143 11.47 -4.91 46.55
C VAL A 143 10.36 -5.90 46.18
N SER A 144 9.55 -6.31 47.16
CA SER A 144 8.40 -7.18 46.98
C SER A 144 7.19 -6.69 47.78
N GLY A 145 6.00 -7.13 47.37
CA GLY A 145 4.76 -7.02 48.12
C GLY A 145 3.94 -8.31 48.01
N GLN A 146 2.76 -8.33 48.62
CA GLN A 146 1.86 -9.48 48.61
C GLN A 146 0.47 -9.12 48.07
N ILE A 147 -0.17 -10.07 47.40
CA ILE A 147 -1.58 -9.99 47.00
C ILE A 147 -2.29 -11.20 47.60
N VAL A 148 -3.35 -10.96 48.37
CA VAL A 148 -4.19 -12.02 48.95
C VAL A 148 -5.40 -12.23 48.06
N GLY A 149 -5.53 -13.42 47.49
CA GLY A 149 -6.67 -13.83 46.69
C GLY A 149 -7.79 -14.45 47.53
N MET A 150 -8.93 -14.73 46.91
CA MET A 150 -10.04 -15.48 47.53
C MET A 150 -9.69 -16.94 47.86
N ASP A 151 -8.54 -17.44 47.37
CA ASP A 151 -8.00 -18.75 47.75
C ASP A 151 -7.39 -18.77 49.16
N GLY A 152 -7.40 -17.63 49.86
CA GLY A 152 -6.85 -17.44 51.20
C GLY A 152 -5.33 -17.48 51.26
N LYS A 153 -4.64 -17.44 50.10
CA LYS A 153 -3.17 -17.48 50.01
C LYS A 153 -2.61 -16.09 49.75
N ALA A 154 -1.50 -15.78 50.41
CA ALA A 154 -0.70 -14.59 50.14
C ALA A 154 0.31 -14.87 49.01
N HIS A 155 0.09 -14.27 47.84
CA HIS A 155 0.93 -14.41 46.66
C HIS A 155 2.00 -13.32 46.64
N ARG A 156 3.28 -13.70 46.75
CA ARG A 156 4.39 -12.74 46.72
C ARG A 156 4.66 -12.24 45.29
N VAL A 157 4.71 -10.92 45.11
CA VAL A 157 5.00 -10.25 43.82
C VAL A 157 6.29 -9.45 43.93
N GLN A 158 7.19 -9.63 42.96
CA GLN A 158 8.41 -8.82 42.84
C GLN A 158 8.06 -7.48 42.17
N LEU A 159 8.35 -6.36 42.85
CA LEU A 159 7.93 -5.01 42.44
C LEU A 159 9.04 -4.24 41.71
N GLU A 160 10.30 -4.53 41.99
CA GLU A 160 11.46 -3.76 41.51
C GLU A 160 11.50 -3.60 39.98
N SER A 161 11.24 -4.69 39.24
CA SER A 161 11.21 -4.68 37.78
C SER A 161 9.95 -4.00 37.22
N GLY A 162 8.85 -3.99 37.99
CA GLY A 162 7.55 -3.47 37.59
C GLY A 162 7.43 -1.95 37.65
N TYR A 163 8.17 -1.27 38.54
CA TYR A 163 8.05 0.20 38.69
C TYR A 163 8.35 0.98 37.40
N LYS A 164 9.28 0.48 36.56
CA LYS A 164 9.59 1.10 35.26
C LYS A 164 8.38 1.11 34.32
N SER A 165 7.51 0.10 34.41
CA SER A 165 6.35 -0.06 33.52
C SER A 165 5.22 0.93 33.82
N ILE A 166 5.05 1.32 35.08
CA ILE A 166 3.96 2.21 35.51
C ILE A 166 4.32 3.71 35.48
N LYS A 167 5.62 4.03 35.47
CA LYS A 167 6.13 5.41 35.60
C LYS A 167 5.63 6.36 34.50
N ALA A 168 5.52 5.89 33.25
CA ALA A 168 5.05 6.71 32.14
C ALA A 168 3.55 7.06 32.26
N SER A 169 2.74 6.07 32.67
CA SER A 169 1.31 6.24 32.93
C SER A 169 1.08 7.20 34.10
N LEU A 170 1.82 7.03 35.19
CA LEU A 170 1.73 7.89 36.37
C LEU A 170 2.09 9.34 36.05
N LYS A 171 3.21 9.57 35.33
CA LYS A 171 3.60 10.92 34.89
C LYS A 171 2.53 11.61 34.05
N THR A 172 1.76 10.84 33.27
CA THR A 172 0.65 11.38 32.47
C THR A 172 -0.49 11.85 33.37
N LEU A 173 -0.87 11.04 34.37
CA LEU A 173 -1.90 11.40 35.35
C LEU A 173 -1.49 12.59 36.23
N GLU A 174 -0.24 12.62 36.70
CA GLU A 174 0.32 13.76 37.44
C GLU A 174 0.28 15.04 36.58
N ASN A 175 0.57 14.94 35.27
CA ASN A 175 0.45 16.09 34.38
C ASN A 175 -1.00 16.54 34.20
N TRP A 176 -1.97 15.62 34.11
CA TRP A 176 -3.39 15.99 34.07
C TRP A 176 -3.83 16.69 35.35
N TYR A 177 -3.35 16.24 36.51
CA TYR A 177 -3.65 16.87 37.79
C TYR A 177 -3.07 18.30 37.88
N ASN A 178 -1.81 18.47 37.47
CA ASN A 178 -1.15 19.78 37.51
C ASN A 178 -1.62 20.75 36.41
N ASN A 179 -2.08 20.23 35.27
CA ASN A 179 -2.56 20.99 34.12
C ASN A 179 -3.92 20.42 33.65
N PRO A 180 -5.02 20.71 34.35
CA PRO A 180 -6.33 20.13 34.03
C PRO A 180 -6.80 20.58 32.64
N SER A 181 -7.05 19.61 31.78
CA SER A 181 -7.69 19.82 30.47
C SER A 181 -9.19 20.02 30.65
N SER A 182 -9.81 20.90 29.85
CA SER A 182 -11.27 21.02 29.78
C SER A 182 -11.91 19.87 29.01
N GLU A 183 -11.14 19.14 28.19
CA GLU A 183 -11.65 18.08 27.32
C GLU A 183 -11.11 16.70 27.70
N PRO A 184 -11.96 15.65 27.69
CA PRO A 184 -11.55 14.28 27.94
C PRO A 184 -10.72 13.70 26.80
N PRO A 185 -9.87 12.68 27.08
CA PRO A 185 -9.15 11.94 26.04
C PRO A 185 -10.08 11.38 24.95
N ALA A 186 -9.53 11.20 23.75
CA ALA A 186 -10.27 10.72 22.59
C ALA A 186 -11.08 9.46 22.89
N LEU A 187 -12.33 9.44 22.40
CA LEU A 187 -13.26 8.33 22.57
C LEU A 187 -12.78 7.12 21.75
N ILE A 188 -12.45 6.04 22.46
CA ILE A 188 -12.08 4.75 21.87
C ILE A 188 -12.76 3.66 22.70
N LEU A 189 -13.79 3.03 22.13
CA LEU A 189 -14.41 1.84 22.74
C LEU A 189 -13.40 0.69 22.77
N ASN A 190 -13.36 -0.05 23.87
CA ASN A 190 -12.41 -1.13 24.10
C ASN A 190 -13.04 -2.28 24.90
N LYS A 191 -12.25 -3.32 25.20
CA LYS A 191 -12.76 -4.52 25.89
C LYS A 191 -13.26 -4.26 27.33
N HIS A 192 -12.74 -3.23 27.99
CA HIS A 192 -13.19 -2.85 29.34
C HIS A 192 -14.59 -2.22 29.33
N CYS A 193 -15.09 -1.78 28.17
CA CYS A 193 -16.39 -1.12 28.08
C CYS A 193 -17.54 -1.95 28.65
N THR A 194 -17.49 -3.29 28.62
CA THR A 194 -18.59 -4.15 29.11
C THR A 194 -18.87 -4.07 30.60
N SER A 195 -17.90 -3.65 31.41
CA SER A 195 -18.05 -3.45 32.87
C SER A 195 -17.84 -1.99 33.29
N CYS A 196 -17.72 -1.08 32.33
CA CYS A 196 -17.40 0.31 32.58
C CYS A 196 -18.65 1.13 32.91
N GLN A 197 -18.60 1.91 34.00
CA GLN A 197 -19.70 2.79 34.43
C GLN A 197 -20.08 3.91 33.44
N PHE A 198 -19.21 4.19 32.46
CA PHE A 198 -19.45 5.20 31.42
C PHE A 198 -19.79 4.59 30.05
N GLN A 199 -20.06 3.28 29.98
CA GLN A 199 -20.26 2.54 28.73
C GLN A 199 -21.35 3.17 27.87
N GLN A 200 -22.52 3.46 28.46
CA GLN A 200 -23.69 3.95 27.74
C GLN A 200 -23.40 5.30 27.07
N ILE A 201 -22.94 6.29 27.83
CA ILE A 201 -22.59 7.63 27.32
C ILE A 201 -21.52 7.54 26.23
N CYS A 202 -20.47 6.73 26.45
CA CYS A 202 -19.41 6.54 25.47
C CYS A 202 -19.93 5.88 24.17
N ARG A 203 -20.86 4.94 24.28
CA ARG A 203 -21.42 4.24 23.12
C ARG A 203 -22.36 5.14 22.32
N GLU A 204 -23.26 5.86 22.99
CA GLU A 204 -24.15 6.85 22.36
C GLU A 204 -23.35 7.93 21.63
N GLN A 205 -22.27 8.43 22.25
CA GLN A 205 -21.37 9.38 21.59
C GLN A 205 -20.68 8.75 20.37
N ALA A 206 -20.18 7.52 20.49
CA ALA A 206 -19.52 6.83 19.39
C ALA A 206 -20.46 6.61 18.20
N GLU A 207 -21.72 6.23 18.46
CA GLU A 207 -22.76 6.05 17.46
C GLU A 207 -23.11 7.37 16.76
N LYS A 208 -23.29 8.46 17.53
CA LYS A 208 -23.55 9.81 17.00
C LYS A 208 -22.40 10.32 16.12
N GLU A 209 -21.16 10.09 16.53
CA GLU A 209 -19.96 10.50 15.78
C GLU A 209 -19.61 9.54 14.64
N ASN A 210 -20.33 8.41 14.50
CA ASN A 210 -19.99 7.34 13.56
C ASN A 210 -18.52 6.88 13.74
N ASN A 211 -18.08 6.79 14.99
CA ASN A 211 -16.68 6.62 15.36
C ASN A 211 -16.14 5.25 14.91
N LEU A 212 -14.90 5.22 14.42
CA LEU A 212 -14.24 3.98 13.98
C LEU A 212 -14.21 2.89 15.05
N SER A 213 -14.14 3.24 16.34
CA SER A 213 -14.11 2.27 17.44
C SER A 213 -15.40 1.48 17.62
N LEU A 214 -16.49 1.84 16.92
CA LEU A 214 -17.71 1.04 16.88
C LEU A 214 -17.45 -0.35 16.30
N LEU A 215 -16.61 -0.43 15.26
CA LEU A 215 -16.28 -1.69 14.61
C LEU A 215 -15.51 -2.58 15.58
N ASP A 216 -16.07 -3.76 15.84
CA ASP A 216 -15.40 -4.78 16.62
C ASP A 216 -14.05 -5.12 15.98
N ARG A 217 -13.03 -5.32 16.83
CA ARG A 217 -11.62 -5.51 16.44
C ARG A 217 -10.91 -4.29 15.82
N MET A 218 -11.55 -3.12 15.75
CA MET A 218 -10.85 -1.88 15.45
C MET A 218 -9.87 -1.56 16.60
N THR A 219 -8.57 -1.74 16.33
CA THR A 219 -7.53 -1.46 17.34
C THR A 219 -7.17 0.02 17.39
N PRO A 220 -6.66 0.55 18.53
CA PRO A 220 -6.18 1.93 18.60
C PRO A 220 -5.11 2.25 17.55
N LYS A 221 -4.27 1.27 17.20
CA LYS A 221 -3.26 1.40 16.14
C LYS A 221 -3.90 1.54 14.75
N ALA A 222 -4.94 0.76 14.46
CA ALA A 222 -5.68 0.87 13.20
C ALA A 222 -6.40 2.21 13.08
N ILE A 223 -7.04 2.68 14.15
CA ILE A 223 -7.67 4.02 14.20
C ILE A 223 -6.64 5.11 13.89
N GLN A 224 -5.48 5.08 14.53
CA GLN A 224 -4.41 6.05 14.23
C GLN A 224 -3.95 5.99 12.78
N GLN A 225 -3.88 4.81 12.17
CA GLN A 225 -3.49 4.65 10.77
C GLN A 225 -4.53 5.25 9.81
N TYR A 226 -5.82 5.06 10.06
CA TYR A 226 -6.90 5.66 9.27
C TYR A 226 -7.00 7.17 9.50
N ASN A 227 -6.86 7.64 10.75
CA ASN A 227 -6.87 9.07 11.07
C ASN A 227 -5.74 9.83 10.35
N LYS A 228 -4.55 9.23 10.21
CA LYS A 228 -3.44 9.80 9.43
C LYS A 228 -3.78 10.02 7.94
N ARG A 229 -4.75 9.26 7.42
CA ARG A 229 -5.31 9.34 6.06
C ARG A 229 -6.63 10.12 6.00
N GLY A 230 -6.94 10.91 7.04
CA GLY A 230 -8.16 11.71 7.10
C GLY A 230 -9.47 10.92 7.20
N ILE A 231 -9.41 9.64 7.57
CA ILE A 231 -10.59 8.79 7.79
C ILE A 231 -10.84 8.69 9.30
N PHE A 232 -11.96 9.25 9.74
CA PHE A 232 -12.34 9.36 11.15
C PHE A 232 -13.64 8.62 11.49
N THR A 233 -14.41 8.20 10.48
CA THR A 233 -15.74 7.59 10.64
C THR A 233 -15.87 6.24 9.93
N VAL A 234 -16.76 5.36 10.41
CA VAL A 234 -17.10 4.09 9.73
C VAL A 234 -17.67 4.37 8.34
N HIS A 235 -18.47 5.44 8.21
CA HIS A 235 -18.97 5.87 6.90
C HIS A 235 -17.84 6.20 5.91
N GLN A 236 -16.83 6.98 6.32
CA GLN A 236 -15.66 7.25 5.45
C GLN A 236 -14.87 5.98 5.12
N LEU A 237 -14.71 5.07 6.09
CA LEU A 237 -14.00 3.82 5.92
C LEU A 237 -14.65 2.92 4.85
N SER A 238 -15.99 2.94 4.74
CA SER A 238 -16.75 2.14 3.76
C SER A 238 -16.35 2.41 2.29
N TYR A 239 -15.93 3.64 1.97
CA TYR A 239 -15.54 4.01 0.60
C TYR A 239 -14.16 3.50 0.19
N LEU A 240 -13.38 2.96 1.15
CA LEU A 240 -12.05 2.44 0.87
C LEU A 240 -12.06 1.00 0.36
N PHE A 241 -13.16 0.27 0.57
CA PHE A 241 -13.22 -1.12 0.14
C PHE A 241 -13.10 -1.21 -1.39
N ARG A 242 -12.14 -2.01 -1.86
CA ARG A 242 -11.92 -2.28 -3.29
C ARG A 242 -11.84 -3.79 -3.52
N PRO A 243 -12.71 -4.37 -4.35
CA PRO A 243 -12.68 -5.80 -4.65
C PRO A 243 -11.32 -6.17 -5.27
N ARG A 244 -10.61 -7.12 -4.65
CA ARG A 244 -9.39 -7.70 -5.25
C ARG A 244 -9.80 -8.85 -6.16
N ARG A 245 -9.43 -8.78 -7.44
CA ARG A 245 -9.57 -9.93 -8.36
C ARG A 245 -8.77 -11.13 -7.81
N LYS A 246 -9.46 -12.21 -7.43
CA LYS A 246 -8.84 -13.48 -7.04
C LYS A 246 -7.95 -13.98 -8.19
N ARG A 247 -6.64 -14.14 -7.95
CA ARG A 247 -5.74 -14.82 -8.90
C ARG A 247 -6.15 -16.30 -8.96
N LYS A 248 -6.43 -16.83 -10.16
CA LYS A 248 -6.78 -18.25 -10.32
C LYS A 248 -5.66 -19.15 -9.81
N LYS A 249 -6.01 -20.06 -8.89
CA LYS A 249 -5.26 -21.24 -8.42
C LYS A 249 -3.87 -20.96 -7.81
N GLN A 250 -3.85 -20.59 -6.53
CA GLN A 250 -2.75 -20.94 -5.64
C GLN A 250 -3.02 -22.32 -5.01
N LYS A 251 -2.00 -23.17 -4.93
CA LYS A 251 -2.11 -24.53 -4.35
C LYS A 251 -2.46 -24.52 -2.86
N ASN A 252 -2.19 -23.41 -2.16
CA ASN A 252 -2.61 -23.10 -0.79
C ASN A 252 -3.10 -21.64 -0.77
N PRO A 253 -4.42 -21.37 -0.75
CA PRO A 253 -4.90 -20.00 -0.55
C PRO A 253 -4.49 -19.51 0.85
N GLU A 254 -3.96 -18.29 0.95
CA GLU A 254 -3.80 -17.65 2.26
C GLU A 254 -5.18 -17.55 2.95
N PRO A 255 -5.25 -17.73 4.29
CA PRO A 255 -6.50 -17.59 5.02
C PRO A 255 -7.10 -16.19 4.80
N VAL A 256 -8.40 -16.14 4.54
CA VAL A 256 -9.12 -14.89 4.28
C VAL A 256 -9.03 -14.00 5.52
N LYS A 257 -8.37 -12.85 5.38
CA LYS A 257 -8.28 -11.84 6.45
C LYS A 257 -9.57 -11.03 6.50
N HIS A 258 -10.09 -10.82 7.70
CA HIS A 258 -11.23 -9.94 7.93
C HIS A 258 -10.92 -8.50 7.49
N SER A 259 -11.81 -7.89 6.70
CA SER A 259 -11.68 -6.52 6.20
C SER A 259 -12.64 -5.59 6.93
N LEU A 260 -12.08 -4.62 7.66
CA LEU A 260 -12.85 -3.58 8.33
C LEU A 260 -13.56 -2.65 7.33
N GLU A 261 -12.96 -2.45 6.16
CA GLU A 261 -13.57 -1.67 5.07
C GLU A 261 -14.81 -2.35 4.49
N LEU A 262 -14.79 -3.69 4.34
CA LEU A 262 -15.95 -4.45 3.89
C LEU A 262 -17.05 -4.49 4.95
N GLN A 263 -16.67 -4.61 6.22
CA GLN A 263 -17.60 -4.51 7.35
C GLN A 263 -18.30 -3.14 7.37
N ALA A 264 -17.53 -2.06 7.19
CA ALA A 264 -18.06 -0.71 7.08
C ALA A 264 -18.99 -0.53 5.87
N LEU A 265 -18.67 -1.17 4.74
CA LEU A 265 -19.51 -1.20 3.55
C LEU A 265 -20.83 -1.93 3.79
N ALA A 266 -20.80 -3.08 4.46
CA ALA A 266 -21.99 -3.84 4.86
C ALA A 266 -22.93 -2.98 5.71
N ILE A 267 -22.39 -2.30 6.74
CA ILE A 267 -23.16 -1.41 7.61
C ILE A 267 -23.76 -0.24 6.82
N ARG A 268 -22.99 0.41 5.94
CA ARG A 268 -23.49 1.54 5.15
C ARG A 268 -24.66 1.14 4.25
N GLU A 269 -24.54 0.00 3.58
CA GLU A 269 -25.51 -0.45 2.58
C GLU A 269 -26.62 -1.34 3.16
N GLN A 270 -26.55 -1.66 4.45
CA GLN A 270 -27.50 -2.54 5.13
C GLN A 270 -27.64 -3.89 4.38
N LYS A 271 -26.49 -4.44 3.99
CA LYS A 271 -26.40 -5.59 3.08
C LYS A 271 -25.37 -6.60 3.58
N ILE A 272 -25.70 -7.89 3.48
CA ILE A 272 -24.76 -8.98 3.76
C ILE A 272 -23.81 -9.14 2.58
N TYR A 273 -22.51 -9.04 2.84
CA TYR A 273 -21.48 -9.27 1.83
C TYR A 273 -20.83 -10.65 1.99
N ILE A 274 -20.76 -11.39 0.88
CA ILE A 274 -20.24 -12.76 0.82
C ILE A 274 -18.88 -12.73 0.10
N GLN A 275 -17.82 -12.99 0.86
CA GLN A 275 -16.45 -13.12 0.36
C GLN A 275 -16.12 -14.57 -0.01
N GLU A 276 -16.65 -15.52 0.76
CA GLU A 276 -16.57 -16.96 0.59
C GLU A 276 -17.90 -17.60 1.05
N LEU A 277 -18.43 -18.54 0.29
CA LEU A 277 -19.68 -19.22 0.63
C LEU A 277 -19.45 -20.18 1.82
N PRO A 278 -20.36 -20.21 2.81
CA PRO A 278 -20.25 -21.14 3.93
C PRO A 278 -20.66 -22.54 3.48
N GLU A 279 -19.70 -23.45 3.27
CA GLU A 279 -19.97 -24.86 2.96
C GLU A 279 -20.45 -25.61 4.21
N LEU A 280 -21.70 -25.37 4.62
CA LEU A 280 -22.34 -26.02 5.76
C LEU A 280 -23.49 -26.88 5.25
N THR A 281 -23.42 -28.20 5.47
CA THR A 281 -24.49 -29.14 5.09
C THR A 281 -25.14 -29.70 6.36
N ARG A 282 -26.45 -29.53 6.48
CA ARG A 282 -27.20 -30.03 7.64
C ARG A 282 -27.23 -31.57 7.64
N LYS A 283 -27.28 -32.14 8.84
CA LYS A 283 -27.45 -33.58 9.06
C LYS A 283 -28.84 -33.88 9.64
N PRO A 284 -29.33 -35.14 9.52
CA PRO A 284 -30.62 -35.52 10.09
C PRO A 284 -30.70 -35.33 11.61
N ILE A 285 -29.58 -35.57 12.29
CA ILE A 285 -29.41 -35.35 13.73
C ILE A 285 -28.27 -34.37 13.92
N GLU A 286 -28.49 -33.33 14.71
CA GLU A 286 -27.54 -32.27 15.00
C GLU A 286 -27.59 -31.88 16.47
N LEU A 287 -26.44 -31.53 17.03
CA LEU A 287 -26.30 -31.09 18.41
C LEU A 287 -25.84 -29.64 18.43
N PHE A 288 -26.42 -28.82 19.30
CA PHE A 288 -25.99 -27.44 19.52
C PHE A 288 -25.65 -27.29 21.01
N LEU A 289 -24.49 -26.69 21.28
CA LEU A 289 -23.88 -26.69 22.61
C LEU A 289 -23.49 -25.28 23.03
N ASP A 290 -23.84 -24.94 24.26
CA ASP A 290 -23.35 -23.75 24.96
C ASP A 290 -22.97 -24.11 26.41
N ILE A 291 -21.89 -23.50 26.92
CA ILE A 291 -21.35 -23.79 28.25
C ILE A 291 -21.15 -22.49 29.01
N GLU A 292 -21.63 -22.47 30.25
CA GLU A 292 -21.46 -21.36 31.17
C GLU A 292 -20.53 -21.75 32.33
N GLY A 293 -19.67 -20.81 32.72
CA GLY A 293 -18.67 -21.04 33.75
C GLY A 293 -18.20 -19.76 34.45
N ILE A 294 -17.42 -19.94 35.50
CA ILE A 294 -16.77 -18.91 36.29
C ILE A 294 -15.27 -18.94 35.95
N PRO A 295 -14.78 -18.12 35.00
CA PRO A 295 -13.40 -18.23 34.50
C PRO A 295 -12.34 -18.07 35.59
N ASP A 296 -12.60 -17.21 36.58
CA ASP A 296 -11.70 -16.93 37.70
C ASP A 296 -11.45 -18.16 38.59
N GLN A 297 -12.48 -18.99 38.76
CA GLN A 297 -12.40 -20.26 39.51
C GLN A 297 -12.08 -21.47 38.62
N ARG A 298 -12.20 -21.29 37.30
CA ARG A 298 -12.15 -22.38 36.29
C ARG A 298 -13.19 -23.47 36.55
N VAL A 299 -14.39 -23.07 36.97
CA VAL A 299 -15.52 -23.98 37.22
C VAL A 299 -16.58 -23.76 36.14
N TYR A 300 -17.14 -24.82 35.59
CA TYR A 300 -18.25 -24.81 34.64
C TYR A 300 -19.50 -25.29 35.36
N TYR A 301 -20.55 -24.47 35.41
CA TYR A 301 -21.71 -24.72 36.27
C TYR A 301 -22.98 -25.07 35.49
N LEU A 302 -23.01 -24.82 34.19
CA LEU A 302 -24.17 -25.11 33.35
C LEU A 302 -23.72 -25.48 31.93
N MET A 303 -24.26 -26.58 31.41
CA MET A 303 -24.02 -27.07 30.06
C MET A 303 -25.37 -27.28 29.36
N GLY A 304 -25.63 -26.51 28.31
CA GLY A 304 -26.85 -26.58 27.51
C GLY A 304 -26.63 -27.37 26.24
N LEU A 305 -27.52 -28.30 25.95
CA LEU A 305 -27.48 -29.13 24.76
C LEU A 305 -28.87 -29.17 24.10
N LEU A 306 -28.93 -28.78 22.83
CA LEU A 306 -30.12 -28.95 21.99
C LEU A 306 -29.85 -30.07 20.99
N VAL A 307 -30.69 -31.09 21.01
CA VAL A 307 -30.71 -32.16 20.02
C VAL A 307 -31.80 -31.85 19.01
N ARG A 308 -31.43 -31.71 17.74
CA ARG A 308 -32.37 -31.55 16.63
C ARG A 308 -32.44 -32.84 15.82
N GLU A 309 -33.63 -33.42 15.72
CA GLU A 309 -33.94 -34.61 14.93
C GLU A 309 -35.01 -34.25 13.89
N GLY A 310 -34.58 -33.83 12.70
CA GLY A 310 -35.49 -33.26 11.70
C GLY A 310 -36.13 -31.95 12.19
N GLU A 311 -37.44 -31.97 12.42
CA GLU A 311 -38.22 -30.83 12.97
C GLU A 311 -38.42 -30.91 14.50
N ASN A 312 -38.01 -32.02 15.12
CA ASN A 312 -38.14 -32.19 16.57
C ASN A 312 -36.92 -31.63 17.30
N TYR A 313 -37.18 -30.94 18.40
CA TYR A 313 -36.17 -30.30 19.24
C TYR A 313 -36.28 -30.84 20.67
N THR A 314 -35.19 -31.39 21.20
CA THR A 314 -35.10 -31.84 22.59
C THR A 314 -34.02 -31.05 23.31
N GLN A 315 -34.37 -30.44 24.43
CA GLN A 315 -33.50 -29.58 25.23
C GLN A 315 -32.98 -30.34 26.45
N HIS A 316 -31.70 -30.16 26.76
CA HIS A 316 -31.06 -30.70 27.95
C HIS A 316 -30.22 -29.61 28.62
N SER A 317 -30.40 -29.44 29.92
CA SER A 317 -29.63 -28.51 30.74
C SER A 317 -29.02 -29.26 31.91
N PHE A 318 -27.70 -29.33 31.95
CA PHE A 318 -26.96 -30.00 33.02
C PHE A 318 -26.41 -28.95 33.97
N TRP A 319 -26.93 -28.91 35.20
CA TRP A 319 -26.68 -27.86 36.19
C TRP A 319 -25.91 -28.38 37.41
N ALA A 320 -24.89 -27.64 37.83
CA ALA A 320 -24.14 -27.89 39.06
C ALA A 320 -24.58 -26.91 40.15
N ASP A 321 -25.10 -27.44 41.26
CA ASP A 321 -25.44 -26.60 42.42
C ASP A 321 -24.15 -26.18 43.14
N VAL A 322 -23.21 -27.10 43.32
CA VAL A 322 -21.88 -26.83 43.89
C VAL A 322 -20.75 -27.18 42.91
N PRO A 323 -19.53 -26.60 43.05
CA PRO A 323 -18.40 -26.92 42.18
C PRO A 323 -18.03 -28.41 42.09
N LYS A 324 -18.42 -29.22 43.10
CA LYS A 324 -18.18 -30.67 43.11
C LYS A 324 -19.08 -31.41 42.11
N ASP A 325 -20.23 -30.85 41.74
CA ASP A 325 -21.18 -31.46 40.81
C ASP A 325 -20.73 -31.32 39.34
N GLU A 326 -19.69 -30.51 39.07
CA GLU A 326 -19.10 -30.29 37.72
C GLU A 326 -18.76 -31.62 37.04
N GLN A 327 -18.23 -32.60 37.78
CA GLN A 327 -17.94 -33.93 37.24
C GLN A 327 -19.21 -34.65 36.78
N THR A 328 -20.26 -34.59 37.59
CA THR A 328 -21.52 -35.27 37.31
C THR A 328 -22.20 -34.70 36.07
N ILE A 329 -22.26 -33.37 35.94
CA ILE A 329 -22.86 -32.74 34.74
C ILE A 329 -22.00 -32.98 33.49
N TRP A 330 -20.68 -33.05 33.63
CA TRP A 330 -19.77 -33.40 32.55
C TRP A 330 -20.00 -34.83 32.04
N GLU A 331 -20.12 -35.79 32.96
CA GLU A 331 -20.41 -37.19 32.62
C GLU A 331 -21.79 -37.35 31.98
N GLN A 332 -22.81 -36.62 32.47
CA GLN A 332 -24.15 -36.59 31.88
C GLN A 332 -24.17 -36.02 30.46
N LEU A 333 -23.46 -34.90 30.23
CA LEU A 333 -23.32 -34.31 28.90
C LEU A 333 -22.67 -35.30 27.93
N LEU A 334 -21.55 -35.92 28.33
CA LEU A 334 -20.85 -36.89 27.50
C LEU A 334 -21.71 -38.12 27.21
N ALA A 335 -22.42 -38.65 28.22
CA ALA A 335 -23.35 -39.76 28.02
C ALA A 335 -24.40 -39.41 26.97
N LYS A 336 -24.97 -38.20 27.04
CA LYS A 336 -25.99 -37.74 26.09
C LYS A 336 -25.45 -37.52 24.68
N ILE A 337 -24.26 -36.94 24.54
CA ILE A 337 -23.59 -36.78 23.23
C ILE A 337 -23.29 -38.15 22.61
N ASN A 338 -22.87 -39.14 23.43
CA ASN A 338 -22.52 -40.48 22.96
C ASN A 338 -23.73 -41.30 22.47
N GLU A 339 -24.97 -40.89 22.76
CA GLU A 339 -26.16 -41.46 22.10
C GLU A 339 -26.17 -41.17 20.58
N PHE A 340 -25.44 -40.13 20.14
CA PHE A 340 -25.38 -39.66 18.75
C PHE A 340 -23.94 -39.52 18.24
N PRO A 341 -23.18 -40.63 18.10
CA PRO A 341 -21.71 -40.61 17.95
C PRO A 341 -21.18 -40.03 16.62
N GLU A 342 -22.04 -39.78 15.64
CA GLU A 342 -21.69 -39.20 14.33
C GLU A 342 -22.37 -37.85 14.06
N ALA A 343 -23.16 -37.33 15.00
CA ALA A 343 -23.87 -36.07 14.83
C ALA A 343 -22.89 -34.88 15.00
N PRO A 344 -22.96 -33.85 14.13
CA PRO A 344 -22.18 -32.64 14.30
C PRO A 344 -22.61 -31.89 15.57
N ILE A 345 -21.63 -31.37 16.30
CA ILE A 345 -21.83 -30.60 17.52
C ILE A 345 -21.43 -29.16 17.24
N TYR A 346 -22.42 -28.33 16.96
CA TYR A 346 -22.24 -26.92 16.68
C TYR A 346 -22.01 -26.13 17.96
N HIS A 347 -21.03 -25.24 17.92
CA HIS A 347 -20.75 -24.28 18.97
C HIS A 347 -20.30 -22.95 18.35
N TYR A 348 -20.50 -21.82 19.03
CA TYR A 348 -20.25 -20.53 18.42
C TYR A 348 -18.77 -20.15 18.38
N GLY A 349 -18.03 -20.43 19.46
CA GLY A 349 -16.76 -19.77 19.74
C GLY A 349 -15.57 -20.69 19.86
N SER A 350 -14.53 -20.20 20.54
CA SER A 350 -13.38 -21.02 20.95
C SER A 350 -13.44 -21.38 22.44
N TYR A 351 -14.51 -21.03 23.12
CA TYR A 351 -14.67 -21.22 24.56
C TYR A 351 -15.05 -22.67 24.87
N GLU A 352 -16.08 -23.20 24.22
CA GLU A 352 -16.57 -24.58 24.40
C GLU A 352 -15.46 -25.64 24.14
N PRO A 353 -14.65 -25.57 23.05
CA PRO A 353 -13.56 -26.51 22.86
C PRO A 353 -12.48 -26.42 23.96
N LYS A 354 -12.24 -25.23 24.52
CA LYS A 354 -11.30 -25.08 25.64
C LYS A 354 -11.86 -25.70 26.91
N ALA A 355 -13.14 -25.46 27.19
CA ALA A 355 -13.84 -26.09 28.31
C ALA A 355 -13.77 -27.61 28.22
N PHE A 356 -14.02 -28.19 27.04
CA PHE A 356 -13.87 -29.63 26.80
C PHE A 356 -12.45 -30.14 27.09
N HIS A 357 -11.41 -29.46 26.61
CA HIS A 357 -10.03 -29.86 26.89
C HIS A 357 -9.68 -29.76 28.38
N GLU A 358 -10.17 -28.72 29.07
CA GLU A 358 -9.92 -28.53 30.50
C GLU A 358 -10.64 -29.59 31.34
N LEU A 359 -11.93 -29.86 31.06
CA LEU A 359 -12.74 -30.85 31.75
C LEU A 359 -12.22 -32.28 31.49
N ALA A 360 -11.88 -32.60 30.25
CA ALA A 360 -11.31 -33.90 29.91
C ALA A 360 -9.98 -34.17 30.61
N LYS A 361 -9.12 -33.16 30.69
CA LYS A 361 -7.88 -33.26 31.46
C LYS A 361 -8.13 -33.38 32.96
N ARG A 362 -9.09 -32.63 33.50
CA ARG A 362 -9.44 -32.62 34.93
C ARG A 362 -10.00 -33.95 35.40
N TYR A 363 -10.87 -34.57 34.60
CA TYR A 363 -11.59 -35.79 34.93
C TYR A 363 -11.07 -37.05 34.22
N SER A 364 -9.97 -36.94 33.48
CA SER A 364 -9.34 -38.05 32.76
C SER A 364 -10.29 -38.80 31.81
N THR A 365 -11.17 -38.08 31.12
CA THR A 365 -12.12 -38.63 30.16
C THR A 365 -11.58 -38.56 28.72
N ASP A 366 -11.74 -39.63 27.94
CA ASP A 366 -11.41 -39.63 26.51
C ASP A 366 -12.48 -38.87 25.70
N ILE A 367 -12.06 -37.83 24.99
CA ILE A 367 -12.91 -36.98 24.14
C ILE A 367 -12.47 -36.93 22.68
N GLU A 368 -11.53 -37.78 22.24
CA GLU A 368 -11.00 -37.74 20.86
C GLU A 368 -12.10 -37.91 19.81
N LYS A 369 -13.06 -38.79 20.09
CA LYS A 369 -14.21 -39.02 19.19
C LYS A 369 -15.14 -37.81 19.13
N VAL A 370 -15.41 -37.18 20.27
CA VAL A 370 -16.34 -36.04 20.37
C VAL A 370 -15.75 -34.77 19.74
N THR A 371 -14.48 -34.49 20.04
CA THR A 371 -13.78 -33.30 19.52
C THR A 371 -13.67 -33.28 17.99
N LYS A 372 -13.65 -34.46 17.35
CA LYS A 372 -13.69 -34.59 15.89
C LYS A 372 -14.97 -34.00 15.26
N TYR A 373 -16.08 -33.99 15.99
CA TYR A 373 -17.38 -33.52 15.51
C TYR A 373 -17.75 -32.12 16.02
N LEU A 374 -16.87 -31.45 16.78
CA LEU A 374 -17.07 -30.06 17.16
C LEU A 374 -16.90 -29.13 15.95
N ILE A 375 -17.94 -28.35 15.64
CA ILE A 375 -17.96 -27.41 14.51
C ILE A 375 -18.13 -25.98 15.02
N ASN A 376 -17.08 -25.17 14.83
CA ASN A 376 -17.06 -23.76 15.20
C ASN A 376 -17.75 -22.88 14.14
N ILE A 377 -18.94 -22.37 14.45
CA ILE A 377 -19.74 -21.55 13.52
C ILE A 377 -19.10 -20.19 13.21
N ASN A 378 -18.46 -19.54 14.17
CA ASN A 378 -17.78 -18.26 13.92
C ASN A 378 -16.65 -18.40 12.87
N SER A 379 -16.07 -19.59 12.67
CA SER A 379 -15.09 -19.83 11.60
C SER A 379 -15.67 -19.80 10.18
N TYR A 380 -16.98 -20.03 10.03
CA TYR A 380 -17.71 -19.91 8.75
C TYR A 380 -18.14 -18.47 8.46
N ILE A 381 -18.24 -17.65 9.50
CA ILE A 381 -18.64 -16.24 9.38
C ILE A 381 -17.40 -15.35 9.23
N TYR A 382 -16.45 -15.49 10.15
CA TYR A 382 -15.34 -14.56 10.29
C TYR A 382 -14.49 -14.45 9.03
N GLY A 383 -14.45 -13.25 8.45
CA GLY A 383 -13.67 -12.94 7.25
C GLY A 383 -14.31 -13.43 5.94
N LYS A 384 -15.35 -14.26 6.03
CA LYS A 384 -16.05 -14.90 4.90
C LYS A 384 -17.40 -14.26 4.62
N ILE A 385 -18.14 -13.90 5.66
CA ILE A 385 -19.48 -13.31 5.59
C ILE A 385 -19.49 -12.06 6.47
N TYR A 386 -19.98 -10.97 5.91
CA TYR A 386 -20.01 -9.66 6.56
C TYR A 386 -21.47 -9.22 6.70
N PHE A 387 -22.03 -9.46 7.88
CA PHE A 387 -23.35 -8.94 8.27
C PHE A 387 -23.29 -7.43 8.47
N PRO A 388 -24.37 -6.66 8.27
CA PRO A 388 -24.37 -5.19 8.40
C PRO A 388 -24.43 -4.71 9.88
N ILE A 389 -23.59 -5.30 10.73
CA ILE A 389 -23.53 -5.06 12.18
C ILE A 389 -22.12 -4.70 12.62
N VAL A 390 -21.95 -4.16 13.83
CA VAL A 390 -20.64 -3.72 14.30
C VAL A 390 -19.78 -4.85 14.88
N SER A 391 -20.37 -5.95 15.35
CA SER A 391 -19.68 -7.09 15.96
C SER A 391 -20.23 -8.42 15.46
N ASN A 392 -19.36 -9.42 15.33
CA ASN A 392 -19.72 -10.80 15.02
C ASN A 392 -19.92 -11.62 16.32
N SER A 393 -20.54 -11.04 17.34
CA SER A 393 -20.95 -11.81 18.52
C SER A 393 -22.24 -12.58 18.23
N LEU A 394 -22.47 -13.69 18.95
CA LEU A 394 -23.70 -14.49 18.83
C LEU A 394 -24.93 -13.60 18.94
N LYS A 395 -24.95 -12.72 19.96
CA LYS A 395 -26.03 -11.78 20.21
C LYS A 395 -26.21 -10.73 19.13
N SER A 396 -25.11 -10.17 18.62
CA SER A 396 -25.19 -9.16 17.55
C SER A 396 -25.75 -9.73 16.25
N ILE A 397 -25.36 -10.95 15.90
CA ILE A 397 -25.91 -11.64 14.71
C ILE A 397 -27.35 -12.10 14.97
N GLY A 398 -27.62 -12.70 16.14
CA GLY A 398 -28.94 -13.14 16.56
C GLY A 398 -29.97 -12.00 16.50
N ALA A 399 -29.65 -10.86 17.10
CA ALA A 399 -30.51 -9.68 17.04
C ALA A 399 -30.75 -9.20 15.59
N PHE A 400 -29.72 -9.22 14.74
CA PHE A 400 -29.87 -8.86 13.32
C PHE A 400 -30.79 -9.81 12.54
N ILE A 401 -30.79 -11.10 12.87
CA ILE A 401 -31.67 -12.09 12.23
C ILE A 401 -33.04 -12.22 12.92
N GLY A 402 -33.34 -11.35 13.89
CA GLY A 402 -34.63 -11.26 14.58
C GLY A 402 -34.81 -12.24 15.74
N PHE A 403 -33.71 -12.75 16.34
CA PHE A 403 -33.76 -13.50 17.59
C PHE A 403 -33.70 -12.53 18.77
N GLU A 404 -34.62 -12.70 19.73
CA GLU A 404 -34.73 -11.88 20.94
C GLU A 404 -34.52 -12.78 22.16
N TRP A 405 -33.69 -12.32 23.10
CA TRP A 405 -33.51 -12.97 24.41
C TRP A 405 -34.57 -12.45 25.37
N THR A 406 -35.05 -13.32 26.27
CA THR A 406 -36.12 -12.95 27.20
C THR A 406 -35.68 -11.84 28.16
N GLU A 407 -34.44 -11.91 28.66
CA GLU A 407 -33.90 -10.94 29.61
C GLU A 407 -33.21 -9.76 28.93
N SER A 408 -33.70 -8.54 29.23
CA SER A 408 -33.07 -7.31 28.73
C SER A 408 -31.71 -7.09 29.37
N GLY A 409 -30.67 -6.89 28.57
CA GLY A 409 -29.31 -6.65 29.08
C GLY A 409 -28.55 -7.92 29.49
N ALA A 410 -29.10 -9.11 29.22
CA ALA A 410 -28.38 -10.37 29.40
C ALA A 410 -27.02 -10.32 28.70
N SER A 411 -25.97 -10.81 29.35
CA SER A 411 -24.61 -10.92 28.80
C SER A 411 -23.82 -11.96 29.57
N GLY A 412 -22.73 -12.49 29.01
CA GLY A 412 -21.86 -13.42 29.75
C GLY A 412 -21.20 -12.79 30.99
N LEU A 413 -21.22 -11.47 31.15
CA LEU A 413 -20.82 -10.83 32.41
C LEU A 413 -21.97 -10.82 33.43
N GLN A 414 -23.20 -10.65 32.96
CA GLN A 414 -24.41 -10.68 33.78
C GLN A 414 -24.70 -12.10 34.30
N THR A 415 -24.36 -13.16 33.55
CA THR A 415 -24.50 -14.54 34.05
C THR A 415 -23.67 -14.79 35.31
N LEU A 416 -22.50 -14.15 35.44
CA LEU A 416 -21.69 -14.21 36.67
C LEU A 416 -22.35 -13.50 37.86
N VAL A 417 -23.11 -12.42 37.60
CA VAL A 417 -23.89 -11.70 38.63
C VAL A 417 -25.02 -12.59 39.12
N TRP A 418 -25.83 -13.12 38.21
CA TRP A 418 -26.93 -14.02 38.53
C TRP A 418 -26.46 -15.28 39.25
N ARG A 419 -25.35 -15.87 38.80
CA ARG A 419 -24.76 -17.04 39.47
C ARG A 419 -24.33 -16.72 40.89
N HIS A 420 -23.72 -15.55 41.12
CA HIS A 420 -23.30 -15.18 42.47
C HIS A 420 -24.49 -14.92 43.40
N GLN A 421 -25.50 -14.17 42.94
CA GLN A 421 -26.72 -13.91 43.70
C GLN A 421 -27.44 -15.22 44.05
N TRP A 422 -27.52 -16.15 43.09
CA TRP A 422 -28.07 -17.47 43.32
C TRP A 422 -27.29 -18.26 44.39
N GLU A 423 -25.96 -18.18 44.41
CA GLU A 423 -25.13 -18.84 45.45
C GLU A 423 -25.35 -18.28 46.86
N VAL A 424 -25.74 -17.00 46.97
CA VAL A 424 -25.98 -16.32 48.26
C VAL A 424 -27.42 -16.54 48.74
N GLU A 425 -28.40 -16.37 47.86
CA GLU A 425 -29.82 -16.29 48.22
C GLU A 425 -30.56 -17.62 47.99
N ALA A 426 -29.99 -18.54 47.19
CA ALA A 426 -30.57 -19.81 46.78
C ALA A 426 -31.97 -19.69 46.13
N GLU A 427 -32.27 -18.56 45.47
CA GLU A 427 -33.56 -18.33 44.82
C GLU A 427 -33.71 -19.11 43.51
N ASN A 428 -34.77 -19.91 43.39
CA ASN A 428 -35.01 -20.72 42.18
C ASN A 428 -35.19 -19.89 40.90
N CYS A 429 -35.69 -18.65 41.00
CA CYS A 429 -35.91 -17.79 39.83
C CYS A 429 -34.62 -17.49 39.07
N LEU A 430 -33.50 -17.22 39.76
CA LEU A 430 -32.20 -16.93 39.13
C LEU A 430 -31.61 -18.15 38.42
N LYS A 431 -31.83 -19.35 38.96
CA LYS A 431 -31.45 -20.61 38.31
C LYS A 431 -32.24 -20.82 37.03
N GLU A 432 -33.55 -20.59 37.06
CA GLU A 432 -34.41 -20.64 35.87
C GLU A 432 -33.98 -19.61 34.82
N THR A 433 -33.65 -18.37 35.24
CA THR A 433 -33.11 -17.34 34.34
C THR A 433 -31.81 -17.76 33.67
N LEU A 434 -30.86 -18.35 34.41
CA LEU A 434 -29.60 -18.84 33.84
C LEU A 434 -29.79 -20.00 32.86
N ILE A 435 -30.66 -20.95 33.19
CA ILE A 435 -31.01 -22.07 32.31
C ILE A 435 -31.68 -21.55 31.04
N GLN A 436 -32.63 -20.62 31.16
CA GLN A 436 -33.33 -19.99 30.04
C GLN A 436 -32.35 -19.22 29.15
N TYR A 437 -31.43 -18.46 29.75
CA TYR A 437 -30.41 -17.72 29.03
C TYR A 437 -29.50 -18.64 28.18
N ASN A 438 -29.01 -19.71 28.79
CA ASN A 438 -28.13 -20.68 28.13
C ASN A 438 -28.86 -21.43 26.99
N ILE A 439 -30.12 -21.83 27.18
CA ILE A 439 -30.87 -22.50 26.11
C ILE A 439 -31.20 -21.54 24.96
N GLU A 440 -31.45 -20.26 25.23
CA GLU A 440 -31.62 -19.23 24.22
C GLU A 440 -30.36 -19.03 23.37
N ASP A 441 -29.16 -19.06 23.97
CA ASP A 441 -27.90 -19.00 23.23
C ASP A 441 -27.74 -20.21 22.30
N VAL A 442 -28.18 -21.41 22.72
CA VAL A 442 -28.19 -22.61 21.89
C VAL A 442 -29.19 -22.49 20.72
N PHE A 443 -30.40 -21.95 20.94
CA PHE A 443 -31.36 -21.70 19.86
C PHE A 443 -30.91 -20.59 18.90
N ALA A 444 -30.29 -19.53 19.40
CA ALA A 444 -29.72 -18.47 18.57
C ALA A 444 -28.64 -19.04 17.65
N LEU A 445 -27.81 -19.96 18.16
CA LEU A 445 -26.81 -20.67 17.37
C LEU A 445 -27.44 -21.52 16.27
N GLU A 446 -28.51 -22.27 16.58
CA GLU A 446 -29.27 -23.05 15.59
C GLU A 446 -29.82 -22.18 14.47
N ARG A 447 -30.42 -21.03 14.84
CA ARG A 447 -30.98 -20.09 13.87
C ARG A 447 -29.90 -19.48 12.97
N ILE A 448 -28.72 -19.19 13.50
CA ILE A 448 -27.58 -18.72 12.70
C ILE A 448 -27.15 -19.80 11.69
N VAL A 449 -27.07 -21.06 12.12
CA VAL A 449 -26.75 -22.20 11.23
C VAL A 449 -27.77 -22.31 10.09
N GLU A 450 -29.07 -22.15 10.38
CA GLU A 450 -30.13 -22.11 9.39
C GLU A 450 -29.96 -20.95 8.39
N VAL A 451 -29.62 -19.75 8.87
CA VAL A 451 -29.38 -18.58 7.99
C VAL A 451 -28.15 -18.78 7.11
N LEU A 452 -27.07 -19.37 7.63
CA LEU A 452 -25.87 -19.67 6.84
C LEU A 452 -26.14 -20.68 5.72
N GLU A 453 -26.94 -21.71 6.00
CA GLU A 453 -27.41 -22.65 4.99
C GLU A 453 -28.27 -21.96 3.92
N LYS A 454 -29.22 -21.10 4.32
CA LYS A 454 -30.03 -20.32 3.37
C LYS A 454 -29.18 -19.39 2.51
N ILE A 455 -28.11 -18.81 3.06
CA ILE A 455 -27.13 -18.01 2.30
C ILE A 455 -26.40 -18.91 1.28
N PHE A 456 -25.98 -20.11 1.68
CA PHE A 456 -25.30 -21.07 0.79
C PHE A 456 -26.17 -21.48 -0.41
N PHE A 457 -27.46 -21.74 -0.20
CA PHE A 457 -28.41 -22.08 -1.26
C PHE A 457 -29.03 -20.88 -1.98
N ALA A 458 -28.59 -19.65 -1.67
CA ALA A 458 -29.15 -18.41 -2.22
C ALA A 458 -30.68 -18.25 -2.00
N ASN A 459 -31.21 -18.79 -0.90
CA ASN A 459 -32.62 -18.78 -0.53
C ASN A 459 -32.82 -18.12 0.85
N ASN A 460 -32.28 -16.90 1.02
CA ASN A 460 -32.38 -16.13 2.26
C ASN A 460 -33.15 -14.83 2.03
N ASN A 461 -33.73 -14.29 3.10
CA ASN A 461 -34.58 -13.09 3.06
C ASN A 461 -33.79 -11.78 3.22
N PHE A 462 -32.46 -11.82 3.28
CA PHE A 462 -31.63 -10.65 3.50
C PHE A 462 -31.04 -10.14 2.19
N PRO A 463 -30.84 -8.82 2.01
CA PRO A 463 -30.07 -8.31 0.89
C PRO A 463 -28.64 -8.90 0.92
N THR A 464 -28.27 -9.68 -0.10
CA THR A 464 -26.94 -10.31 -0.22
C THR A 464 -26.19 -9.88 -1.49
N ALA A 465 -24.87 -9.74 -1.42
CA ALA A 465 -23.99 -9.51 -2.59
C ALA A 465 -22.70 -10.33 -2.49
N ASN A 466 -22.31 -10.92 -3.61
CA ASN A 466 -20.97 -11.49 -3.74
C ASN A 466 -19.96 -10.37 -3.98
N VAL A 467 -18.85 -10.38 -3.23
CA VAL A 467 -17.78 -9.38 -3.38
C VAL A 467 -17.19 -9.39 -4.79
N ASP A 468 -17.15 -10.57 -5.43
CA ASP A 468 -16.61 -10.74 -6.79
C ASP A 468 -17.47 -10.08 -7.88
N GLU A 469 -18.73 -9.71 -7.58
CA GLU A 469 -19.67 -9.06 -8.51
C GLU A 469 -19.61 -7.52 -8.44
N ILE A 470 -18.91 -6.95 -7.45
CA ILE A 470 -18.74 -5.51 -7.31
C ILE A 470 -17.86 -5.02 -8.48
N LYS A 471 -18.50 -4.35 -9.46
CA LYS A 471 -17.84 -3.85 -10.67
C LYS A 471 -16.71 -2.88 -10.30
N THR A 472 -15.48 -3.26 -10.61
CA THR A 472 -14.33 -2.36 -10.59
C THR A 472 -14.22 -1.67 -11.94
N GLU A 473 -14.46 -0.36 -11.99
CA GLU A 473 -14.07 0.43 -13.16
C GLU A 473 -12.54 0.52 -13.20
N SER A 474 -11.91 -0.22 -14.11
CA SER A 474 -10.48 -0.10 -14.40
C SER A 474 -10.28 0.57 -15.75
N HIS A 475 -9.71 1.76 -15.75
CA HIS A 475 -9.23 2.41 -16.96
C HIS A 475 -7.82 1.88 -17.32
N LEU A 476 -7.77 0.92 -18.26
CA LEU A 476 -6.62 0.48 -19.09
C LEU A 476 -5.48 -0.34 -18.47
N LYS A 477 -5.07 -1.40 -19.19
CA LYS A 477 -3.69 -1.57 -19.73
C LYS A 477 -3.59 -2.69 -20.78
N TRP A 478 -3.29 -2.32 -22.02
CA TRP A 478 -2.66 -3.18 -23.03
C TRP A 478 -1.13 -3.03 -22.90
N GLY A 479 -0.37 -4.14 -22.88
CA GLY A 479 1.11 -4.11 -22.80
C GLY A 479 1.76 -5.47 -22.48
N LYS A 480 3.09 -5.58 -22.68
CA LYS A 480 3.89 -6.78 -22.39
C LYS A 480 3.82 -7.14 -20.90
N THR A 481 3.42 -8.38 -20.62
CA THR A 481 3.31 -8.95 -19.27
C THR A 481 4.68 -9.49 -18.83
N ASN A 482 5.21 -9.01 -17.71
CA ASN A 482 6.42 -9.56 -17.10
C ASN A 482 6.05 -10.81 -16.28
N TYR A 483 6.35 -11.99 -16.82
CA TYR A 483 6.14 -13.25 -16.14
C TYR A 483 7.26 -13.49 -15.12
N GLN A 484 6.92 -13.84 -13.88
CA GLN A 484 7.91 -14.12 -12.82
C GLN A 484 8.52 -15.53 -12.94
N SER A 485 7.94 -16.40 -13.78
CA SER A 485 8.47 -17.73 -14.09
C SER A 485 9.03 -17.75 -15.51
N ASN A 486 10.27 -18.23 -15.64
CA ASN A 486 10.94 -18.42 -16.92
C ASN A 486 10.18 -19.44 -17.81
N ASP A 487 9.54 -20.45 -17.20
CA ASP A 487 8.77 -21.46 -17.93
C ASP A 487 7.54 -20.84 -18.61
N PHE A 488 6.84 -19.93 -17.92
CA PHE A 488 5.69 -19.23 -18.49
C PHE A 488 6.11 -18.21 -19.55
N GLU A 489 7.29 -17.60 -19.42
CA GLU A 489 7.86 -16.76 -20.47
C GLU A 489 8.16 -17.58 -21.74
N ILE A 490 8.72 -18.79 -21.58
CA ILE A 490 9.02 -19.70 -22.69
C ILE A 490 7.73 -20.19 -23.37
N ILE A 491 6.73 -20.61 -22.59
CA ILE A 491 5.43 -21.07 -23.12
C ILE A 491 4.75 -19.94 -23.89
N ASN A 492 4.76 -18.71 -23.36
CA ASN A 492 4.18 -17.56 -24.04
C ASN A 492 4.95 -17.20 -25.32
N LYS A 493 6.29 -17.30 -25.34
CA LYS A 493 7.10 -17.16 -26.56
C LYS A 493 6.70 -18.18 -27.64
N CYS A 494 6.40 -19.41 -27.24
CA CYS A 494 5.93 -20.46 -28.16
C CYS A 494 4.48 -20.26 -28.65
N ALA A 495 3.70 -19.41 -27.97
CA ALA A 495 2.33 -19.08 -28.33
C ALA A 495 2.21 -17.88 -29.29
N TYR A 496 3.30 -17.14 -29.57
CA TYR A 496 3.28 -16.05 -30.55
C TYR A 496 2.93 -16.56 -31.94
N PHE A 497 2.12 -15.78 -32.66
CA PHE A 497 1.63 -16.10 -34.01
C PHE A 497 2.75 -16.53 -34.97
N ASP A 498 3.87 -15.82 -34.97
CA ASP A 498 5.01 -16.11 -35.85
C ASP A 498 5.72 -17.42 -35.46
N TYR A 499 5.87 -17.71 -34.15
CA TYR A 499 6.45 -18.97 -33.68
C TYR A 499 5.56 -20.16 -34.08
N GLN A 500 4.25 -20.04 -33.85
CA GLN A 500 3.31 -21.08 -34.25
C GLN A 500 3.29 -21.26 -35.77
N ARG A 501 3.28 -20.17 -36.55
CA ARG A 501 3.28 -20.23 -38.02
C ARG A 501 4.54 -20.85 -38.59
N ASP A 502 5.73 -20.39 -38.19
CA ASP A 502 7.00 -20.73 -38.83
C ASP A 502 7.65 -22.01 -38.30
N LYS A 503 7.35 -22.43 -37.07
CA LYS A 503 7.93 -23.64 -36.46
C LYS A 503 6.93 -24.78 -36.30
N ILE A 504 5.68 -24.51 -35.94
CA ILE A 504 4.68 -25.54 -35.64
C ILE A 504 3.84 -25.87 -36.88
N TYR A 505 3.15 -24.87 -37.46
CA TYR A 505 2.24 -25.08 -38.58
C TYR A 505 2.95 -25.42 -39.92
N VAL A 506 4.22 -25.01 -40.12
CA VAL A 506 5.03 -25.47 -41.28
C VAL A 506 5.23 -26.99 -41.31
N ARG A 507 5.23 -27.66 -40.14
CA ARG A 507 5.47 -29.11 -40.04
C ARG A 507 4.29 -29.94 -40.52
N THR A 508 3.07 -29.44 -40.32
CA THR A 508 1.82 -30.17 -40.59
C THR A 508 1.11 -29.68 -41.85
N ASN A 509 1.24 -28.39 -42.23
CA ASN A 509 0.51 -27.82 -43.36
C ASN A 509 1.38 -27.76 -44.64
N LYS A 510 1.08 -28.62 -45.62
CA LYS A 510 1.80 -28.71 -46.91
C LYS A 510 1.84 -27.38 -47.68
N ARG A 511 0.82 -26.51 -47.55
CA ARG A 511 0.77 -25.18 -48.21
C ARG A 511 1.75 -24.21 -47.56
N LEU A 512 1.81 -24.17 -46.23
CA LEU A 512 2.80 -23.35 -45.49
C LEU A 512 4.23 -23.86 -45.72
N LYS A 513 4.43 -25.18 -45.86
CA LYS A 513 5.72 -25.78 -46.23
C LYS A 513 6.18 -25.39 -47.63
N LYS A 514 5.26 -25.26 -48.60
CA LYS A 514 5.54 -24.75 -49.95
C LYS A 514 5.88 -23.26 -49.95
N VAL A 515 5.12 -22.44 -49.22
CA VAL A 515 5.38 -20.99 -49.06
C VAL A 515 6.73 -20.71 -48.39
N ALA A 516 7.11 -21.53 -47.38
CA ALA A 516 8.43 -21.45 -46.76
C ALA A 516 9.58 -21.82 -47.74
N LYS A 517 9.32 -22.73 -48.68
CA LYS A 517 10.29 -23.16 -49.72
C LYS A 517 10.38 -22.17 -50.89
N GLU A 518 9.28 -21.50 -51.26
CA GLU A 518 9.22 -20.47 -52.31
C GLU A 518 9.88 -19.16 -51.87
N LYS A 519 9.91 -18.83 -50.55
CA LYS A 519 10.70 -17.70 -50.04
C LYS A 519 12.20 -17.79 -50.35
N SER A 520 12.73 -18.98 -50.72
CA SER A 520 14.16 -19.15 -51.05
C SER A 520 14.47 -19.14 -52.55
N THR A 521 13.49 -19.13 -53.45
CA THR A 521 13.72 -19.20 -54.90
C THR A 521 13.77 -17.80 -55.51
N ILE A 522 14.95 -17.18 -55.44
CA ILE A 522 15.23 -15.85 -55.99
C ILE A 522 15.28 -15.95 -57.51
N VAL A 523 14.19 -15.60 -58.20
CA VAL A 523 14.23 -15.39 -59.66
C VAL A 523 14.91 -14.05 -59.93
N LYS A 524 16.18 -14.08 -60.38
CA LYS A 524 16.92 -12.89 -60.84
C LYS A 524 16.27 -12.36 -62.13
N LYS A 525 15.32 -11.43 -62.03
CA LYS A 525 14.92 -10.61 -63.19
C LYS A 525 15.99 -9.55 -63.45
N PHE A 526 16.46 -9.45 -64.70
CA PHE A 526 17.41 -8.43 -65.12
C PHE A 526 16.79 -7.03 -65.02
N ASN A 527 17.51 -6.06 -64.44
CA ASN A 527 17.08 -4.67 -64.41
C ASN A 527 17.27 -4.04 -65.81
N LYS A 528 16.19 -3.48 -66.38
CA LYS A 528 16.29 -2.62 -67.57
C LYS A 528 17.15 -1.39 -67.23
N ILE A 529 18.06 -1.02 -68.13
CA ILE A 529 18.93 0.16 -67.97
C ILE A 529 18.20 1.38 -68.51
N ASP A 530 18.04 2.42 -67.68
CA ASP A 530 17.34 3.66 -68.05
C ASP A 530 18.30 4.74 -68.58
N LYS A 531 19.53 4.78 -68.05
CA LYS A 531 20.57 5.74 -68.47
C LYS A 531 21.94 5.07 -68.52
N THR A 532 22.73 5.34 -69.56
CA THR A 532 24.16 4.98 -69.58
C THR A 532 25.01 6.23 -69.47
N ILE A 533 25.89 6.28 -68.48
CA ILE A 533 26.89 7.35 -68.32
C ILE A 533 28.22 6.80 -68.79
N ILE A 534 28.81 7.48 -69.77
CA ILE A 534 30.15 7.16 -70.26
C ILE A 534 31.10 8.16 -69.62
N LEU A 535 32.05 7.67 -68.82
CA LEU A 535 33.03 8.56 -68.17
C LEU A 535 33.92 9.20 -69.25
N PRO A 536 34.16 10.53 -69.17
CA PRO A 536 34.96 11.23 -70.16
C PRO A 536 36.40 10.70 -70.15
N ILE A 537 37.03 10.75 -71.31
CA ILE A 537 38.45 10.45 -71.46
C ILE A 537 39.22 11.61 -70.83
N GLN A 538 40.04 11.34 -69.83
CA GLN A 538 40.99 12.31 -69.26
C GLN A 538 42.38 12.03 -69.82
N ALA A 539 43.22 13.05 -70.00
CA ALA A 539 44.61 12.87 -70.40
C ALA A 539 45.36 11.93 -69.44
N CYS A 540 46.43 11.28 -69.91
CA CYS A 540 47.19 10.35 -69.10
C CYS A 540 47.79 11.05 -67.86
N PRO A 541 47.49 10.62 -66.63
CA PRO A 541 47.96 11.29 -65.41
C PRO A 541 49.48 11.19 -65.23
N LYS A 542 50.16 10.30 -65.98
CA LYS A 542 51.62 10.13 -65.91
C LYS A 542 52.39 10.97 -66.94
N CYS A 543 51.84 11.19 -68.13
CA CYS A 543 52.58 11.83 -69.24
C CYS A 543 51.81 12.92 -69.98
N GLY A 544 50.59 13.28 -69.54
CA GLY A 544 49.78 14.34 -70.14
C GLY A 544 49.21 14.05 -71.52
N HIS A 545 49.50 12.88 -72.11
CA HIS A 545 49.05 12.54 -73.46
C HIS A 545 47.51 12.47 -73.53
N GLU A 546 46.91 13.22 -74.45
CA GLU A 546 45.44 13.39 -74.56
C GLU A 546 44.75 12.19 -75.22
N ASN A 547 45.43 11.52 -76.16
CA ASN A 547 44.92 10.34 -76.83
C ASN A 547 45.22 9.08 -76.03
N VAL A 548 44.28 8.66 -75.18
CA VAL A 548 44.34 7.39 -74.44
C VAL A 548 43.29 6.41 -74.94
N HIS A 549 43.61 5.12 -74.90
CA HIS A 549 42.68 4.07 -75.31
C HIS A 549 41.87 3.57 -74.12
N ARG A 550 40.56 3.43 -74.31
CA ARG A 550 39.68 2.81 -73.31
C ARG A 550 39.92 1.31 -73.29
N LEU A 551 40.17 0.76 -72.11
CA LEU A 551 40.20 -0.68 -71.90
C LEU A 551 38.79 -1.21 -71.64
N ASN A 552 38.53 -2.45 -72.08
CA ASN A 552 37.32 -3.16 -71.71
C ASN A 552 37.30 -3.35 -70.19
N SER A 553 36.27 -2.79 -69.56
CA SER A 553 36.06 -2.87 -68.13
C SER A 553 34.59 -3.17 -67.85
N PRO A 554 34.27 -4.07 -66.91
CA PRO A 554 32.90 -4.26 -66.46
C PRO A 554 32.40 -2.92 -65.86
N GLY A 555 31.42 -2.31 -66.52
CA GLY A 555 30.75 -1.12 -66.01
C GLY A 555 30.01 -1.41 -64.70
N LYS A 556 29.58 -0.36 -64.00
CA LYS A 556 28.80 -0.50 -62.75
C LYS A 556 27.36 -0.08 -62.95
N VAL A 557 26.42 -0.91 -62.50
CA VAL A 557 25.00 -0.57 -62.46
C VAL A 557 24.64 -0.01 -61.08
N VAL A 558 24.09 1.19 -61.07
CA VAL A 558 23.55 1.88 -59.89
C VAL A 558 22.03 1.89 -59.98
N ILE A 559 21.37 1.46 -58.92
CA ILE A 559 19.90 1.46 -58.80
C ILE A 559 19.52 2.58 -57.84
N ASP A 560 18.68 3.51 -58.29
CA ASP A 560 18.24 4.66 -57.50
C ASP A 560 16.72 4.87 -57.62
N LEU A 561 16.21 5.87 -56.90
CA LEU A 561 14.87 6.40 -57.06
C LEU A 561 14.94 7.78 -57.70
N LYS A 562 14.06 8.06 -58.66
CA LYS A 562 13.89 9.40 -59.22
C LYS A 562 12.53 9.94 -58.77
N ILE A 563 12.56 10.99 -57.94
CA ILE A 563 11.35 11.68 -57.49
C ILE A 563 10.98 12.74 -58.54
N ILE A 564 9.81 12.56 -59.15
CA ILE A 564 9.23 13.47 -60.13
C ILE A 564 7.94 14.08 -59.57
N LYS A 565 7.39 15.11 -60.23
CA LYS A 565 6.18 15.83 -59.76
C LYS A 565 5.00 14.90 -59.45
N ASN A 566 4.82 13.84 -60.23
CA ASN A 566 3.66 12.94 -60.16
C ASN A 566 3.98 11.57 -59.55
N GLY A 567 5.15 11.37 -58.94
CA GLY A 567 5.47 10.09 -58.31
C GLY A 567 6.96 9.82 -58.10
N ILE A 568 7.25 8.59 -57.68
CA ILE A 568 8.61 8.10 -57.44
C ILE A 568 8.78 6.86 -58.33
N ILE A 569 9.83 6.83 -59.14
CA ILE A 569 10.11 5.71 -60.05
C ILE A 569 11.49 5.11 -59.77
N LYS A 570 11.65 3.80 -60.03
CA LYS A 570 12.98 3.17 -60.08
C LYS A 570 13.77 3.78 -61.25
N TRP A 571 15.05 4.07 -61.02
CA TRP A 571 15.95 4.60 -62.03
C TRP A 571 17.29 3.86 -62.02
N VAL A 572 17.63 3.20 -63.13
CA VAL A 572 18.83 2.35 -63.25
C VAL A 572 19.85 3.00 -64.17
N THR A 573 21.01 3.33 -63.61
CA THR A 573 22.11 3.97 -64.35
C THR A 573 23.28 3.00 -64.53
N HIS A 574 23.74 2.82 -65.77
CA HIS A 574 24.93 2.04 -66.09
C HIS A 574 26.12 2.97 -66.36
N ILE A 575 27.14 2.92 -65.52
CA ILE A 575 28.37 3.70 -65.66
C ILE A 575 29.42 2.85 -66.40
N LYS A 576 29.80 3.27 -67.61
CA LYS A 576 30.80 2.60 -68.46
C LYS A 576 32.12 3.36 -68.52
N GLY A 577 33.22 2.62 -68.48
CA GLY A 577 34.55 3.09 -68.90
C GLY A 577 35.43 3.69 -67.81
N ASN A 578 35.87 2.90 -66.83
CA ASN A 578 36.78 3.35 -65.78
C ASN A 578 38.23 2.88 -65.94
N ARG A 579 38.63 2.28 -67.06
CA ARG A 579 40.04 1.88 -67.26
C ARG A 579 40.52 2.38 -68.61
N PHE A 580 41.67 3.02 -68.60
CA PHE A 580 42.32 3.62 -69.76
C PHE A 580 43.77 3.15 -69.80
N ILE A 581 44.32 3.01 -70.99
CA ILE A 581 45.74 2.78 -71.23
C ILE A 581 46.30 3.86 -72.12
N CYS A 582 47.42 4.45 -71.71
CA CYS A 582 48.12 5.42 -72.53
C CYS A 582 48.95 4.70 -73.61
N PRO A 583 48.78 4.99 -74.91
CA PRO A 583 49.60 4.38 -75.96
C PRO A 583 51.08 4.79 -75.86
N ASN A 584 51.37 6.03 -75.42
CA ASN A 584 52.72 6.57 -75.23
C ASN A 584 53.48 5.89 -74.08
N CYS A 585 53.07 6.11 -72.82
CA CYS A 585 53.77 5.59 -71.64
C CYS A 585 53.29 4.23 -71.11
N LYS A 586 52.36 3.56 -71.82
CA LYS A 586 51.72 2.27 -71.47
C LYS A 586 51.03 2.21 -70.09
N THR A 587 50.89 3.34 -69.41
CA THR A 587 50.30 3.37 -68.06
C THR A 587 48.80 3.14 -68.11
N GLN A 588 48.33 2.22 -67.27
CA GLN A 588 46.91 1.96 -67.07
C GLN A 588 46.40 2.76 -65.87
N TYR A 589 45.26 3.44 -66.01
CA TYR A 589 44.66 4.22 -64.94
C TYR A 589 43.14 4.23 -65.02
N SER A 590 42.52 4.68 -63.93
CA SER A 590 41.08 4.78 -63.76
C SER A 590 40.68 6.19 -63.40
N THR A 591 39.68 6.76 -64.08
CA THR A 591 39.15 8.10 -63.74
C THR A 591 38.31 8.08 -62.47
N VAL A 592 37.66 6.95 -62.18
CA VAL A 592 36.87 6.72 -60.96
C VAL A 592 37.11 5.31 -60.46
N ASN A 593 37.31 5.16 -59.15
CA ASN A 593 37.31 3.85 -58.52
C ASN A 593 35.87 3.30 -58.48
N LEU A 594 35.46 2.56 -59.52
CA LEU A 594 34.14 1.94 -59.55
C LEU A 594 33.88 0.99 -58.38
N LYS A 595 34.90 0.55 -57.62
CA LYS A 595 34.65 -0.23 -56.39
C LYS A 595 33.97 0.60 -55.30
N GLU A 596 34.23 1.90 -55.24
CA GLU A 596 33.70 2.82 -54.23
C GLU A 596 32.29 3.34 -54.54
N VAL A 597 31.89 3.34 -55.81
CA VAL A 597 30.53 3.77 -56.20
C VAL A 597 29.48 2.86 -55.57
N SER A 598 28.54 3.36 -54.77
CA SER A 598 27.52 2.50 -54.17
C SER A 598 26.63 1.83 -55.24
N LYS A 599 26.21 0.58 -55.01
CA LYS A 599 25.23 -0.09 -55.88
C LYS A 599 23.86 0.61 -55.85
N TYR A 600 23.54 1.23 -54.72
CA TYR A 600 22.30 1.96 -54.51
C TYR A 600 22.59 3.46 -54.41
N GLY A 601 21.83 4.27 -55.15
CA GLY A 601 22.03 5.71 -55.21
C GLY A 601 21.52 6.47 -53.97
N SER A 602 21.82 7.76 -53.92
CA SER A 602 21.60 8.60 -52.74
C SER A 602 20.11 8.89 -52.49
N ASP A 603 19.30 9.06 -53.53
CA ASP A 603 17.87 9.35 -53.39
C ASP A 603 17.11 8.13 -52.82
N LEU A 604 17.50 6.92 -53.23
CA LEU A 604 16.98 5.67 -52.68
C LEU A 604 17.31 5.55 -51.19
N ILE A 605 18.56 5.84 -50.81
CA ILE A 605 19.00 5.77 -49.41
C ILE A 605 18.27 6.83 -48.58
N ALA A 606 18.17 8.07 -49.08
CA ALA A 606 17.45 9.17 -48.43
C ALA A 606 15.97 8.83 -48.22
N TRP A 607 15.31 8.29 -49.25
CA TRP A 607 13.92 7.83 -49.15
C TRP A 607 13.77 6.74 -48.09
N SER A 608 14.66 5.74 -48.11
CA SER A 608 14.64 4.62 -47.16
C SER A 608 14.81 5.09 -45.71
N MET A 609 15.75 6.02 -45.46
CA MET A 609 15.98 6.58 -44.12
C MET A 609 14.83 7.50 -43.69
N ASN A 610 14.19 8.23 -44.62
CA ASN A 610 12.99 8.99 -44.30
C ASN A 610 11.82 8.08 -43.89
N GLN A 611 11.60 6.94 -44.57
CA GLN A 611 10.60 5.95 -44.15
C GLN A 611 10.88 5.42 -42.73
N TYR A 612 12.15 5.15 -42.45
CA TYR A 612 12.57 4.60 -41.16
C TYR A 612 12.51 5.60 -40.00
N ILE A 613 13.01 6.82 -40.19
CA ILE A 613 13.09 7.82 -39.11
C ILE A 613 11.77 8.60 -38.98
N THR A 614 11.29 9.21 -40.06
CA THR A 614 10.11 10.09 -40.04
C THR A 614 8.82 9.30 -39.83
N TYR A 615 8.67 8.20 -40.56
CA TYR A 615 7.43 7.39 -40.55
C TYR A 615 7.53 6.13 -39.69
N ARG A 616 8.67 5.90 -39.03
CA ARG A 616 8.92 4.76 -38.10
C ARG A 616 8.67 3.38 -38.72
N VAL A 617 8.83 3.25 -40.04
CA VAL A 617 8.70 1.96 -40.71
C VAL A 617 9.97 1.15 -40.48
N GLY A 618 9.88 -0.01 -39.81
CA GLY A 618 11.05 -0.87 -39.54
C GLY A 618 11.85 -1.20 -40.82
N LEU A 619 13.18 -1.26 -40.72
CA LEU A 619 14.07 -1.38 -41.89
C LEU A 619 13.80 -2.61 -42.78
N ASN A 620 13.33 -3.72 -42.20
CA ASN A 620 12.91 -4.89 -42.98
C ASN A 620 11.66 -4.58 -43.81
N LYS A 621 10.65 -3.92 -43.22
CA LYS A 621 9.46 -3.46 -43.95
C LYS A 621 9.82 -2.44 -45.02
N VAL A 622 10.80 -1.56 -44.79
CA VAL A 622 11.32 -0.66 -45.83
C VAL A 622 11.92 -1.46 -46.99
N SER A 623 12.65 -2.55 -46.72
CA SER A 623 13.13 -3.45 -47.77
C SER A 623 11.99 -4.12 -48.55
N ASP A 624 10.95 -4.56 -47.83
CA ASP A 624 9.74 -5.13 -48.46
C ASP A 624 9.04 -4.09 -49.34
N MET A 625 8.88 -2.85 -48.87
CA MET A 625 8.33 -1.74 -49.68
C MET A 625 9.17 -1.48 -50.94
N LEU A 626 10.50 -1.50 -50.83
CA LEU A 626 11.39 -1.33 -51.99
C LEU A 626 11.21 -2.47 -53.00
N LYS A 627 11.00 -3.69 -52.52
CA LYS A 627 10.77 -4.88 -53.35
C LYS A 627 9.40 -4.85 -54.00
N GLU A 628 8.34 -4.54 -53.25
CA GLU A 628 6.96 -4.56 -53.74
C GLU A 628 6.66 -3.39 -54.68
N ASN A 629 7.06 -2.18 -54.29
CA ASN A 629 6.69 -0.97 -55.04
C ASN A 629 7.65 -0.67 -56.20
N PHE A 630 8.93 -1.01 -56.07
CA PHE A 630 9.95 -0.64 -57.05
C PHE A 630 10.70 -1.84 -57.65
N ASN A 631 10.41 -3.07 -57.19
CA ASN A 631 11.15 -4.27 -57.56
C ASN A 631 12.67 -4.10 -57.33
N VAL A 632 13.02 -3.49 -56.20
CA VAL A 632 14.41 -3.31 -55.74
C VAL A 632 14.63 -4.16 -54.50
N MET A 633 15.40 -5.25 -54.64
CA MET A 633 15.77 -6.10 -53.52
C MET A 633 17.06 -5.59 -52.87
N ILE A 634 16.96 -5.04 -51.67
CA ILE A 634 18.12 -4.66 -50.87
C ILE A 634 18.29 -5.65 -49.72
N PRO A 635 19.41 -6.39 -49.67
CA PRO A 635 19.73 -7.21 -48.51
C PRO A 635 19.68 -6.39 -47.22
N SER A 636 19.04 -6.89 -46.16
CA SER A 636 18.81 -6.13 -44.92
C SER A 636 20.11 -5.55 -44.35
N ASN A 637 21.21 -6.31 -44.38
CA ASN A 637 22.54 -5.88 -43.94
C ASN A 637 23.02 -4.59 -44.64
N ASN A 638 22.70 -4.40 -45.92
CA ASN A 638 23.06 -3.18 -46.65
C ASN A 638 22.24 -1.98 -46.17
N ILE A 639 20.94 -2.15 -45.90
CA ILE A 639 20.11 -1.06 -45.35
C ILE A 639 20.63 -0.62 -43.98
N TYR A 640 20.98 -1.57 -43.09
CA TYR A 640 21.60 -1.24 -41.80
C TYR A 640 22.94 -0.54 -41.98
N ARG A 641 23.77 -0.96 -42.94
CA ARG A 641 25.03 -0.28 -43.27
C ARG A 641 24.81 1.15 -43.76
N TYR A 642 23.81 1.39 -44.61
CA TYR A 642 23.49 2.74 -45.09
C TYR A 642 23.01 3.66 -43.97
N LYS A 643 22.26 3.14 -42.99
CA LYS A 643 21.94 3.89 -41.76
C LYS A 643 23.22 4.35 -41.06
N SER A 644 24.17 3.45 -40.84
CA SER A 644 25.43 3.76 -40.17
C SER A 644 26.25 4.80 -40.95
N VAL A 645 26.39 4.64 -42.27
CA VAL A 645 27.12 5.60 -43.13
C VAL A 645 26.47 6.98 -43.07
N LEU A 646 25.13 7.04 -43.11
CA LEU A 646 24.42 8.31 -43.07
C LEU A 646 24.53 8.96 -41.68
N ALA A 647 24.44 8.18 -40.61
CA ALA A 647 24.62 8.70 -39.25
C ALA A 647 26.02 9.29 -39.03
N GLU A 648 27.08 8.62 -39.50
CA GLU A 648 28.44 9.16 -39.44
C GLU A 648 28.58 10.46 -40.23
N LYS A 649 27.94 10.55 -41.41
CA LYS A 649 27.93 11.78 -42.22
C LYS A 649 27.30 12.97 -41.46
N TYR A 650 26.21 12.75 -40.75
CA TYR A 650 25.46 13.80 -40.03
C TYR A 650 25.89 14.00 -38.58
N LYS A 651 26.99 13.37 -38.14
CA LYS A 651 27.52 13.55 -36.79
C LYS A 651 27.99 14.99 -36.53
N ALA A 652 28.56 15.67 -37.54
CA ALA A 652 28.91 17.07 -37.45
C ALA A 652 27.68 17.97 -37.25
N THR A 653 26.58 17.68 -37.96
CA THR A 653 25.29 18.37 -37.80
C THR A 653 24.73 18.22 -36.40
N LEU A 654 24.86 17.02 -35.81
CA LEU A 654 24.44 16.78 -34.42
C LEU A 654 25.22 17.67 -33.44
N THR A 655 26.54 17.80 -33.64
CA THR A 655 27.38 18.68 -32.82
C THR A 655 26.98 20.14 -32.98
N GLU A 656 26.65 20.60 -34.19
CA GLU A 656 26.11 21.95 -34.44
C GLU A 656 24.79 22.17 -33.69
N ILE A 657 23.85 21.22 -33.75
CA ILE A 657 22.58 21.26 -33.03
C ILE A 657 22.81 21.34 -31.51
N MET A 658 23.68 20.48 -30.98
CA MET A 658 24.02 20.46 -29.56
C MET A 658 24.59 21.79 -29.10
N LYS A 659 25.55 22.35 -29.86
CA LYS A 659 26.16 23.65 -29.57
C LYS A 659 25.12 24.78 -29.59
N SER A 660 24.25 24.80 -30.59
CA SER A 660 23.16 25.79 -30.70
C SER A 660 22.19 25.76 -29.52
N ILE A 661 21.91 24.57 -28.96
CA ILE A 661 21.07 24.42 -27.76
C ILE A 661 21.80 24.97 -26.52
N ILE A 662 23.09 24.67 -26.35
CA ILE A 662 23.89 25.09 -25.19
C ILE A 662 24.18 26.60 -25.21
N GLU A 663 24.35 27.21 -26.37
CA GLU A 663 24.55 28.67 -26.51
C GLU A 663 23.24 29.47 -26.38
N GLY A 664 22.09 28.80 -26.38
CA GLY A 664 20.77 29.42 -26.22
C GLY A 664 20.43 29.82 -24.78
N ASN A 665 19.26 30.45 -24.62
CA ASN A 665 18.77 30.92 -23.31
C ASN A 665 17.80 29.95 -22.61
N LEU A 666 17.40 28.87 -23.29
CA LEU A 666 16.38 27.94 -22.81
C LEU A 666 16.73 26.51 -23.22
N ILE A 667 16.74 25.59 -22.25
CA ILE A 667 16.87 24.15 -22.49
C ILE A 667 15.73 23.45 -21.76
N HIS A 668 14.99 22.63 -22.49
CA HIS A 668 14.10 21.61 -21.95
C HIS A 668 14.82 20.27 -21.94
N VAL A 669 14.73 19.54 -20.84
CA VAL A 669 15.35 18.22 -20.70
C VAL A 669 14.38 17.19 -20.13
N ASP A 670 14.42 15.97 -20.66
CA ASP A 670 13.67 14.81 -20.16
C ASP A 670 14.42 13.51 -20.52
N GLU A 671 14.12 12.42 -19.83
CA GLU A 671 14.78 11.13 -20.03
C GLU A 671 13.81 9.94 -20.03
N THR A 672 14.14 8.93 -20.83
CA THR A 672 13.37 7.68 -20.89
C THR A 672 14.30 6.48 -20.90
N ASP A 673 13.86 5.42 -20.24
CA ASP A 673 14.55 4.13 -20.21
C ASP A 673 14.44 3.41 -21.57
N LEU A 674 15.26 2.40 -21.80
CA LEU A 674 15.16 1.50 -22.94
C LEU A 674 15.84 0.15 -22.65
N SER A 675 15.66 -0.83 -23.53
CA SER A 675 16.37 -2.11 -23.46
C SER A 675 17.45 -2.16 -24.56
N VAL A 676 18.71 -2.32 -24.16
CA VAL A 676 19.86 -2.44 -25.06
C VAL A 676 20.72 -3.61 -24.60
N LYS A 677 21.21 -4.41 -25.54
CA LYS A 677 22.09 -5.54 -25.25
C LYS A 677 23.35 -5.08 -24.52
N GLY A 678 23.63 -5.70 -23.38
CA GLY A 678 24.83 -5.41 -22.58
C GLY A 678 24.64 -4.34 -21.51
N PHE A 679 23.44 -3.74 -21.39
CA PHE A 679 23.14 -2.73 -20.35
C PHE A 679 21.92 -3.13 -19.54
N SER A 680 21.99 -2.94 -18.22
CA SER A 680 20.90 -3.31 -17.29
C SER A 680 19.82 -2.22 -17.19
N SER A 681 20.19 -0.94 -17.28
CA SER A 681 19.27 0.19 -17.13
C SER A 681 19.75 1.42 -17.92
N PRO A 682 19.84 1.33 -19.27
CA PRO A 682 20.25 2.47 -20.09
C PRO A 682 19.10 3.48 -20.24
N TYR A 683 19.47 4.72 -20.59
CA TYR A 683 18.53 5.83 -20.78
C TYR A 683 18.90 6.65 -22.02
N VAL A 684 17.90 7.32 -22.58
CA VAL A 684 18.07 8.36 -23.60
C VAL A 684 17.55 9.67 -23.05
N TRP A 685 18.42 10.69 -23.07
CA TRP A 685 18.08 12.07 -22.77
C TRP A 685 17.67 12.76 -24.05
N VAL A 686 16.67 13.62 -23.94
CA VAL A 686 16.34 14.60 -24.97
C VAL A 686 16.59 16.00 -24.40
N PHE A 687 17.34 16.79 -25.16
CA PHE A 687 17.54 18.21 -24.92
C PHE A 687 16.89 18.96 -26.07
N THR A 688 16.06 19.95 -25.77
CA THR A 688 15.37 20.69 -26.80
C THR A 688 15.15 22.15 -26.40
N ASN A 689 15.09 23.02 -27.38
CA ASN A 689 14.65 24.40 -27.24
C ASN A 689 13.47 24.61 -28.23
N MET A 690 13.21 25.84 -28.65
CA MET A 690 12.08 26.13 -29.54
C MET A 690 12.25 25.62 -30.98
N ASP A 691 13.48 25.37 -31.43
CA ASP A 691 13.77 25.09 -32.85
C ASP A 691 14.64 23.84 -33.09
N SER A 692 15.22 23.26 -32.04
CA SER A 692 16.25 22.23 -32.11
C SER A 692 16.02 21.11 -31.10
N VAL A 693 16.41 19.88 -31.49
CA VAL A 693 16.27 18.68 -30.67
C VAL A 693 17.53 17.82 -30.76
N PHE A 694 18.10 17.49 -29.61
CA PHE A 694 19.30 16.67 -29.45
C PHE A 694 19.02 15.48 -28.55
N TYR A 695 19.29 14.27 -29.03
CA TYR A 695 19.16 13.04 -28.25
C TYR A 695 20.52 12.46 -27.89
N LEU A 696 20.65 11.97 -26.65
CA LEU A 696 21.88 11.40 -26.12
C LEU A 696 21.62 10.09 -25.38
N PHE A 697 22.33 9.03 -25.76
CA PHE A 697 22.32 7.76 -25.05
C PHE A 697 23.31 7.75 -23.88
N LYS A 698 22.92 7.17 -22.74
CA LYS A 698 23.84 6.81 -21.66
C LYS A 698 23.56 5.41 -21.09
N PRO A 699 24.58 4.72 -20.57
CA PRO A 699 24.47 3.36 -20.08
C PRO A 699 23.72 3.21 -18.74
N SER A 700 23.53 4.30 -17.99
CA SER A 700 22.82 4.37 -16.72
C SER A 700 22.02 5.67 -16.62
N ARG A 701 21.16 5.83 -15.61
CA ARG A 701 20.44 7.09 -15.28
C ARG A 701 21.34 8.17 -14.64
N ASP A 702 22.64 7.92 -14.51
CA ASP A 702 23.55 8.87 -13.84
C ASP A 702 23.62 10.20 -14.61
N ALA A 703 23.41 11.29 -13.89
CA ALA A 703 23.33 12.65 -14.41
C ALA A 703 24.67 13.42 -14.30
N SER A 704 25.73 12.81 -13.77
CA SER A 704 27.06 13.42 -13.60
C SER A 704 27.62 14.05 -14.89
N PHE A 705 27.33 13.47 -16.05
CA PHE A 705 27.78 13.99 -17.35
C PHE A 705 27.17 15.35 -17.72
N LEU A 706 26.06 15.77 -17.07
CA LEU A 706 25.37 17.01 -17.38
C LEU A 706 26.19 18.24 -17.00
N GLU A 707 27.01 18.16 -15.94
CA GLU A 707 27.89 19.26 -15.53
C GLU A 707 28.91 19.62 -16.61
N GLU A 708 29.48 18.60 -17.25
CA GLU A 708 30.41 18.78 -18.37
C GLU A 708 29.66 19.22 -19.64
N LEU A 709 28.54 18.57 -19.95
CA LEU A 709 27.76 18.85 -21.16
C LEU A 709 27.19 20.26 -21.20
N LEU A 710 26.70 20.76 -20.06
CA LEU A 710 26.06 22.08 -19.94
C LEU A 710 27.02 23.15 -19.38
N LYS A 711 28.33 22.86 -19.38
CA LYS A 711 29.33 23.79 -18.90
C LYS A 711 29.27 25.10 -19.70
N GLY A 712 29.02 26.20 -18.98
CA GLY A 712 28.92 27.54 -19.58
C GLY A 712 27.51 27.95 -20.02
N PHE A 713 26.50 27.08 -19.89
CA PHE A 713 25.10 27.46 -20.10
C PHE A 713 24.66 28.47 -19.04
N LYS A 714 24.12 29.62 -19.46
CA LYS A 714 23.64 30.71 -18.59
C LYS A 714 22.14 30.97 -18.68
N GLY A 715 21.42 30.15 -19.45
CA GLY A 715 19.97 30.22 -19.60
C GLY A 715 19.19 29.52 -18.50
N VAL A 716 17.92 29.21 -18.77
CA VAL A 716 17.04 28.47 -17.86
C VAL A 716 16.84 27.02 -18.33
N LEU A 717 17.08 26.07 -17.42
CA LEU A 717 16.83 24.65 -17.62
C LEU A 717 15.42 24.27 -17.12
N VAL A 718 14.53 23.90 -18.04
CA VAL A 718 13.19 23.40 -17.74
C VAL A 718 13.22 21.87 -17.65
N SER A 719 12.85 21.32 -16.49
CA SER A 719 12.91 19.87 -16.21
C SER A 719 11.76 19.40 -15.33
N ASP A 720 11.64 18.08 -15.17
CA ASP A 720 10.79 17.49 -14.14
C ASP A 720 11.47 17.53 -12.75
N PHE A 721 10.93 16.77 -11.79
CA PHE A 721 11.46 16.71 -10.41
C PHE A 721 12.58 15.67 -10.23
N TYR A 722 13.24 15.21 -11.31
CA TYR A 722 14.41 14.35 -11.17
C TYR A 722 15.56 15.09 -10.48
N SER A 723 16.08 14.49 -9.41
CA SER A 723 17.12 15.09 -8.56
C SER A 723 18.48 15.21 -9.26
N GLY A 724 18.72 14.45 -10.33
CA GLY A 724 19.95 14.52 -11.10
C GLY A 724 20.22 15.90 -11.71
N TYR A 725 19.18 16.72 -11.87
CA TYR A 725 19.31 18.10 -12.36
C TYR A 725 19.59 19.11 -11.25
N ASP A 726 19.37 18.76 -9.98
CA ASP A 726 19.31 19.75 -8.89
C ASP A 726 20.67 20.44 -8.64
N ALA A 727 21.78 19.78 -8.95
CA ALA A 727 23.16 20.25 -8.74
C ALA A 727 23.72 21.16 -9.86
N LEU A 728 23.01 21.31 -10.98
CA LEU A 728 23.49 22.09 -12.12
C LEU A 728 23.51 23.60 -11.83
N ASP A 729 24.65 24.23 -12.07
CA ASP A 729 24.89 25.67 -11.91
C ASP A 729 24.24 26.49 -13.06
N CYS A 730 22.91 26.52 -13.08
CA CYS A 730 22.10 27.33 -13.97
C CYS A 730 20.74 27.64 -13.33
N TYR A 731 20.00 28.60 -13.89
CA TYR A 731 18.62 28.83 -13.49
C TYR A 731 17.77 27.62 -13.85
N GLN A 732 16.85 27.21 -12.97
CA GLN A 732 16.04 26.01 -13.19
C GLN A 732 14.56 26.31 -13.04
N GLN A 733 13.76 25.79 -13.96
CA GLN A 733 12.30 25.80 -13.89
C GLN A 733 11.78 24.38 -13.81
N LYS A 734 11.18 24.00 -12.67
CA LYS A 734 10.52 22.70 -12.50
C LYS A 734 9.15 22.71 -13.15
N CYS A 735 8.78 21.61 -13.80
CA CYS A 735 7.53 21.49 -14.52
C CYS A 735 6.32 21.52 -13.57
N LEU A 736 5.52 22.59 -13.63
CA LEU A 736 4.33 22.71 -12.79
C LEU A 736 3.25 21.69 -13.14
N ILE A 737 3.18 21.20 -14.38
CA ILE A 737 2.21 20.18 -14.78
C ILE A 737 2.43 18.86 -14.05
N HIS A 738 3.69 18.45 -13.82
CA HIS A 738 3.98 17.25 -13.02
C HIS A 738 3.52 17.43 -11.57
N LEU A 739 3.77 18.60 -10.98
CA LEU A 739 3.31 18.91 -9.62
C LEU A 739 1.77 18.90 -9.51
N ILE A 740 1.05 19.44 -10.49
CA ILE A 740 -0.41 19.42 -10.54
C ILE A 740 -0.95 18.00 -10.66
N ARG A 741 -0.33 17.16 -11.52
CA ARG A 741 -0.72 15.76 -11.68
C ARG A 741 -0.55 14.98 -10.37
N ASP A 742 0.55 15.21 -9.65
CA ASP A 742 0.80 14.61 -8.33
C ASP A 742 -0.26 15.05 -7.30
N LEU A 743 -0.48 16.37 -7.15
CA LEU A 743 -1.46 16.95 -6.23
C LEU A 743 -2.88 16.41 -6.50
N ASN A 744 -3.28 16.35 -7.77
CA ASN A 744 -4.59 15.83 -8.17
C ASN A 744 -4.72 14.34 -7.85
N GLY A 745 -3.69 13.54 -8.18
CA GLY A 745 -3.67 12.11 -7.89
C GLY A 745 -3.78 11.80 -6.40
N ASP A 746 -3.17 12.61 -5.54
CA ASP A 746 -3.24 12.45 -4.09
C ASP A 746 -4.55 12.95 -3.49
N ILE A 747 -5.16 14.02 -4.03
CA ILE A 747 -6.55 14.39 -3.67
C ILE A 747 -7.52 13.23 -3.92
N PHE A 748 -7.37 12.51 -5.03
CA PHE A 748 -8.23 11.37 -5.33
C PHE A 748 -8.07 10.21 -4.34
N LYS A 749 -6.89 10.05 -3.73
CA LYS A 749 -6.62 9.03 -2.71
C LYS A 749 -7.06 9.48 -1.31
N GLU A 750 -6.91 10.77 -1.01
CA GLU A 750 -7.13 11.38 0.30
C GLU A 750 -8.33 12.34 0.25
N GLN A 751 -9.48 11.84 -0.22
CA GLN A 751 -10.65 12.66 -0.58
C GLN A 751 -11.23 13.49 0.58
N PHE A 752 -10.93 13.13 1.82
CA PHE A 752 -11.41 13.82 3.03
C PHE A 752 -10.36 14.71 3.71
N ASN A 753 -9.14 14.80 3.15
CA ASN A 753 -8.09 15.64 3.72
C ASN A 753 -8.29 17.11 3.34
N ASN A 754 -8.88 17.89 4.24
CA ASN A 754 -9.14 19.33 4.02
C ASN A 754 -7.84 20.15 3.93
N GLU A 755 -6.78 19.79 4.66
CA GLU A 755 -5.49 20.48 4.58
C GLU A 755 -4.86 20.38 3.18
N LEU A 756 -4.91 19.20 2.57
CA LEU A 756 -4.43 18.98 1.21
C LEU A 756 -5.29 19.73 0.19
N LYS A 757 -6.62 19.72 0.38
CA LYS A 757 -7.54 20.48 -0.47
C LYS A 757 -7.23 21.97 -0.42
N ASP A 758 -7.00 22.53 0.76
CA ASP A 758 -6.63 23.93 0.94
C ASP A 758 -5.37 24.27 0.12
N ILE A 759 -4.29 23.49 0.29
CA ILE A 759 -3.03 23.68 -0.46
C ILE A 759 -3.30 23.70 -1.97
N VAL A 760 -4.10 22.76 -2.48
CA VAL A 760 -4.41 22.68 -3.91
C VAL A 760 -5.27 23.83 -4.39
N VAL A 761 -6.24 24.28 -3.59
CA VAL A 761 -7.07 25.45 -3.92
C VAL A 761 -6.22 26.71 -3.98
N TYR A 762 -5.33 26.94 -3.01
CA TYR A 762 -4.43 28.10 -3.01
C TYR A 762 -3.48 28.08 -4.21
N PHE A 763 -2.80 26.94 -4.43
CA PHE A 763 -1.88 26.80 -5.55
C PHE A 763 -2.59 26.93 -6.91
N GLY A 764 -3.79 26.34 -7.04
CA GLY A 764 -4.60 26.41 -8.24
C GLY A 764 -5.10 27.82 -8.57
N ARG A 765 -5.46 28.62 -7.56
CA ARG A 765 -5.83 30.03 -7.72
C ARG A 765 -4.67 30.87 -8.22
N LEU A 766 -3.51 30.78 -7.55
CA LEU A 766 -2.28 31.47 -7.95
C LEU A 766 -1.93 31.16 -9.41
N LEU A 767 -1.89 29.86 -9.75
CA LEU A 767 -1.49 29.46 -11.10
C LEU A 767 -2.49 29.96 -12.14
N ARG A 768 -3.81 29.91 -11.87
CA ARG A 768 -4.84 30.40 -12.79
C ARG A 768 -4.64 31.87 -13.16
N GLU A 769 -4.32 32.72 -12.19
CA GLU A 769 -4.05 34.15 -12.43
C GLU A 769 -2.82 34.37 -13.29
N ILE A 770 -1.73 33.64 -13.01
CA ILE A 770 -0.51 33.69 -13.80
C ILE A 770 -0.78 33.24 -15.25
N ILE A 771 -1.47 32.11 -15.43
CA ILE A 771 -1.79 31.59 -16.77
C ILE A 771 -2.67 32.57 -17.56
N ALA A 772 -3.62 33.26 -16.93
CA ALA A 772 -4.42 34.27 -17.60
C ALA A 772 -3.56 35.44 -18.15
N THR A 773 -2.53 35.86 -17.40
CA THR A 773 -1.56 36.87 -17.89
C THR A 773 -0.74 36.32 -19.05
N ILE A 774 -0.29 35.07 -19.00
CA ILE A 774 0.45 34.43 -20.09
C ILE A 774 -0.41 34.33 -21.35
N ASP A 775 -1.67 33.92 -21.23
CA ASP A 775 -2.58 33.77 -22.37
C ASP A 775 -2.76 35.10 -23.13
N ARG A 776 -2.83 36.21 -22.38
CA ARG A 776 -3.01 37.55 -22.96
C ARG A 776 -1.74 38.18 -23.52
N TYR A 777 -0.59 37.95 -22.90
CA TYR A 777 0.64 38.72 -23.18
C TYR A 777 1.85 37.87 -23.57
N GLY A 778 1.72 36.55 -23.57
CA GLY A 778 2.81 35.60 -23.76
C GLY A 778 3.79 35.55 -22.59
N LEU A 779 4.90 34.84 -22.81
CA LEU A 779 5.98 34.65 -21.85
C LEU A 779 6.93 35.87 -21.82
N LYS A 780 6.41 37.04 -21.41
CA LYS A 780 7.20 38.28 -21.32
C LYS A 780 7.31 38.72 -19.86
N LYS A 781 8.56 38.80 -19.37
CA LYS A 781 8.93 39.14 -17.98
C LYS A 781 8.19 40.36 -17.47
N ARG A 782 8.18 41.46 -18.25
CA ARG A 782 7.54 42.75 -17.90
C ARG A 782 6.05 42.67 -17.51
N ASN A 783 5.38 41.57 -17.87
CA ASN A 783 3.97 41.34 -17.55
C ASN A 783 3.81 40.28 -16.46
N LEU A 784 4.78 39.38 -16.30
CA LEU A 784 4.73 38.24 -15.38
C LEU A 784 5.35 38.54 -14.02
N ASP A 785 6.34 39.44 -13.96
CA ASP A 785 7.05 39.85 -12.75
C ASP A 785 6.12 40.40 -11.65
N LYS A 786 4.99 41.01 -12.02
CA LYS A 786 3.93 41.46 -11.10
C LYS A 786 3.42 40.33 -10.19
N HIS A 787 3.44 39.08 -10.65
CA HIS A 787 2.95 37.92 -9.90
C HIS A 787 3.94 37.41 -8.84
N ASN A 788 5.17 37.94 -8.79
CA ASN A 788 6.11 37.58 -7.71
C ASN A 788 5.51 37.88 -6.31
N LYS A 789 4.73 38.96 -6.18
CA LYS A 789 4.01 39.28 -4.93
C LYS A 789 2.96 38.24 -4.57
N ASP A 790 2.24 37.71 -5.55
CA ASP A 790 1.22 36.67 -5.36
C ASP A 790 1.88 35.35 -4.95
N VAL A 791 3.03 35.02 -5.55
CA VAL A 791 3.85 33.85 -5.19
C VAL A 791 4.36 33.97 -3.75
N GLU A 792 4.89 35.13 -3.35
CA GLU A 792 5.31 35.37 -1.96
C GLU A 792 4.16 35.20 -0.97
N LYS A 793 2.97 35.72 -1.31
CA LYS A 793 1.76 35.55 -0.51
C LYS A 793 1.37 34.08 -0.37
N PHE A 794 1.38 33.31 -1.47
CA PHE A 794 1.13 31.87 -1.44
C PHE A 794 2.11 31.14 -0.50
N TYR A 795 3.41 31.46 -0.59
CA TYR A 795 4.40 30.84 0.29
C TYR A 795 4.18 31.20 1.76
N LYS A 796 3.79 32.43 2.10
CA LYS A 796 3.40 32.78 3.48
C LYS A 796 2.20 31.94 3.94
N GLU A 797 1.14 31.87 3.15
CA GLU A 797 -0.07 31.11 3.50
C GLU A 797 0.18 29.59 3.64
N VAL A 798 1.12 29.02 2.86
CA VAL A 798 1.44 27.59 2.91
C VAL A 798 2.54 27.27 3.93
N ILE A 799 3.53 28.13 4.14
CA ILE A 799 4.65 27.86 5.07
C ILE A 799 4.24 28.15 6.52
N ASP A 800 3.50 29.23 6.76
CA ASP A 800 3.18 29.68 8.13
C ASP A 800 2.05 28.85 8.77
N LYS A 801 1.35 28.02 7.97
CA LYS A 801 0.29 27.13 8.44
C LYS A 801 0.89 25.83 9.02
N ASP A 802 0.52 25.49 10.26
CA ASP A 802 0.83 24.19 10.86
C ASP A 802 -0.14 23.12 10.33
N TYR A 803 0.36 22.27 9.43
CA TYR A 803 -0.40 21.12 8.93
C TYR A 803 -0.28 19.94 9.89
N LYS A 804 -1.38 19.24 10.18
CA LYS A 804 -1.41 18.05 11.03
C LYS A 804 -1.18 16.76 10.24
N THR A 805 -1.55 16.74 8.95
CA THR A 805 -1.47 15.54 8.12
C THR A 805 -0.08 15.38 7.48
N GLU A 806 0.40 14.13 7.41
CA GLU A 806 1.74 13.82 6.89
C GLU A 806 1.90 14.23 5.42
N ILE A 807 0.84 14.07 4.62
CA ILE A 807 0.84 14.41 3.20
C ILE A 807 0.88 15.94 2.99
N ALA A 808 0.15 16.72 3.76
CA ALA A 808 0.20 18.18 3.67
C ALA A 808 1.58 18.70 4.09
N ARG A 809 2.18 18.16 5.16
CA ARG A 809 3.58 18.44 5.55
C ARG A 809 4.58 18.04 4.46
N ALA A 810 4.36 16.93 3.76
CA ALA A 810 5.21 16.50 2.66
C ALA A 810 5.16 17.48 1.49
N TYR A 811 3.96 17.96 1.11
CA TYR A 811 3.82 18.99 0.09
C TYR A 811 4.40 20.33 0.53
N GLN A 812 4.20 20.76 1.78
CA GLN A 812 4.83 21.95 2.35
C GLN A 812 6.37 21.89 2.20
N ARG A 813 6.99 20.77 2.59
CA ARG A 813 8.44 20.55 2.39
C ARG A 813 8.84 20.55 0.92
N ARG A 814 8.02 19.98 0.03
CA ARG A 814 8.28 19.93 -1.42
C ARG A 814 8.24 21.33 -2.05
N PHE A 815 7.28 22.16 -1.68
CA PHE A 815 7.21 23.56 -2.10
C PHE A 815 8.43 24.34 -1.60
N LEU A 816 8.79 24.20 -0.32
CA LEU A 816 9.99 24.82 0.27
C LEU A 816 11.28 24.40 -0.45
N LYS A 817 11.50 23.10 -0.66
CA LYS A 817 12.70 22.58 -1.34
C LYS A 817 12.88 23.19 -2.73
N ASN A 818 11.78 23.43 -3.45
CA ASN A 818 11.82 23.89 -4.84
C ASN A 818 11.45 25.37 -5.00
N LYS A 819 11.47 26.16 -3.91
CA LYS A 819 10.97 27.54 -3.89
C LYS A 819 11.51 28.40 -5.04
N GLU A 820 12.84 28.41 -5.18
CA GLU A 820 13.56 29.20 -6.20
C GLU A 820 13.50 28.60 -7.61
N LYS A 821 12.86 27.43 -7.78
CA LYS A 821 12.82 26.67 -9.04
C LYS A 821 11.41 26.50 -9.63
N LEU A 822 10.35 26.85 -8.89
CA LEU A 822 8.96 26.63 -9.35
C LEU A 822 8.41 27.80 -10.18
N PHE A 823 8.91 29.01 -9.97
CA PHE A 823 8.38 30.23 -10.58
C PHE A 823 9.43 31.07 -11.29
N THR A 824 10.59 30.48 -11.60
CA THR A 824 11.70 31.13 -12.30
C THR A 824 11.25 31.75 -13.62
N PHE A 825 10.30 31.13 -14.32
CA PHE A 825 9.71 31.64 -15.56
C PHE A 825 9.09 33.05 -15.46
N LEU A 826 8.74 33.53 -14.26
CA LEU A 826 8.22 34.89 -14.08
C LEU A 826 9.30 35.97 -14.35
N ASN A 827 10.58 35.60 -14.19
CA ASN A 827 11.70 36.52 -14.20
C ASN A 827 12.56 36.46 -15.47
N HIS A 828 12.18 35.62 -16.44
CA HIS A 828 12.91 35.39 -17.69
C HIS A 828 11.96 35.36 -18.88
N ASP A 829 12.32 36.03 -19.97
CA ASP A 829 11.54 36.00 -21.20
C ASP A 829 11.58 34.62 -21.85
N GLU A 830 10.45 34.22 -22.45
CA GLU A 830 10.31 33.01 -23.28
C GLU A 830 10.51 31.67 -22.55
N VAL A 831 10.67 31.69 -21.23
CA VAL A 831 10.73 30.49 -20.40
C VAL A 831 9.33 30.01 -20.05
N PRO A 832 8.94 28.76 -20.36
CA PRO A 832 7.63 28.23 -19.99
C PRO A 832 7.62 27.62 -18.58
N TRP A 833 6.44 27.60 -17.95
CA TRP A 833 6.19 26.98 -16.64
C TRP A 833 6.09 25.44 -16.68
N ASN A 834 6.16 24.85 -17.87
CA ASN A 834 5.95 23.42 -18.10
C ASN A 834 7.03 22.84 -19.04
N ASN A 835 7.26 21.55 -18.93
CA ASN A 835 8.24 20.81 -19.73
C ASN A 835 7.61 20.07 -20.92
N ASN A 836 6.47 20.56 -21.44
CA ASN A 836 5.73 19.85 -22.49
C ASN A 836 6.55 19.71 -23.78
N ASN A 837 7.51 20.61 -24.05
CA ASN A 837 8.35 20.53 -25.23
C ASN A 837 9.29 19.31 -25.18
N ALA A 838 9.96 19.05 -24.06
CA ALA A 838 10.72 17.80 -23.90
C ALA A 838 9.81 16.57 -23.88
N GLU A 839 8.64 16.62 -23.23
CA GLU A 839 7.66 15.52 -23.27
C GLU A 839 7.17 15.25 -24.71
N HIS A 840 7.09 16.27 -25.55
CA HIS A 840 6.75 16.13 -26.96
C HIS A 840 7.93 15.59 -27.78
N ALA A 841 9.14 16.10 -27.53
CA ALA A 841 10.36 15.64 -28.18
C ALA A 841 10.70 14.19 -27.81
N ILE A 842 10.38 13.70 -26.61
CA ILE A 842 10.67 12.31 -26.24
C ILE A 842 9.72 11.30 -26.92
N LYS A 843 8.51 11.72 -27.32
CA LYS A 843 7.48 10.85 -27.92
C LYS A 843 7.92 10.14 -29.21
N PRO A 844 8.56 10.80 -30.20
CA PRO A 844 9.16 10.12 -31.36
C PRO A 844 10.00 8.90 -30.99
N PHE A 845 10.89 9.05 -29.99
CA PHE A 845 11.74 7.98 -29.51
C PHE A 845 10.97 6.93 -28.70
N ALA A 846 10.08 7.36 -27.79
CA ALA A 846 9.27 6.45 -26.98
C ALA A 846 8.38 5.53 -27.84
N ARG A 847 7.84 6.03 -28.95
CA ARG A 847 7.09 5.23 -29.93
C ARG A 847 8.00 4.27 -30.70
N PHE A 848 9.16 4.75 -31.17
CA PHE A 848 10.15 3.88 -31.81
C PHE A 848 10.55 2.71 -30.90
N ARG A 849 10.76 2.94 -29.61
CA ARG A 849 11.06 1.89 -28.63
C ARG A 849 9.96 0.82 -28.53
N GLN A 850 8.69 1.19 -28.70
CA GLN A 850 7.56 0.25 -28.70
C GLN A 850 7.49 -0.57 -29.99
N ASP A 851 7.79 0.07 -31.12
CA ASP A 851 7.70 -0.50 -32.46
C ASP A 851 8.96 -1.27 -32.89
N ALA A 852 10.08 -1.11 -32.17
CA ALA A 852 11.36 -1.70 -32.50
C ALA A 852 11.37 -3.22 -32.28
N ASP A 853 11.27 -3.99 -33.37
CA ASP A 853 11.47 -5.44 -33.37
C ASP A 853 12.96 -5.79 -33.31
N GLY A 854 13.39 -6.47 -32.24
CA GLY A 854 14.72 -7.07 -32.11
C GLY A 854 15.55 -6.55 -30.93
N VAL A 855 16.76 -7.10 -30.78
CA VAL A 855 17.72 -6.71 -29.74
C VAL A 855 18.53 -5.50 -30.21
N LEU A 856 18.30 -4.33 -29.62
CA LEU A 856 19.06 -3.10 -29.92
C LEU A 856 20.49 -3.21 -29.37
N THR A 857 21.47 -2.77 -30.15
CA THR A 857 22.86 -2.56 -29.71
C THR A 857 23.16 -1.07 -29.53
N GLU A 858 24.18 -0.73 -28.74
CA GLU A 858 24.61 0.66 -28.53
C GLU A 858 24.89 1.41 -29.85
N ASN A 859 25.66 0.83 -30.77
CA ASN A 859 25.90 1.46 -32.07
C ASN A 859 24.61 1.67 -32.87
N SER A 860 23.69 0.70 -32.80
CA SER A 860 22.44 0.79 -33.55
C SER A 860 21.53 1.92 -33.05
N ILE A 861 21.55 2.18 -31.73
CA ILE A 861 20.76 3.23 -31.10
C ILE A 861 21.43 4.59 -31.32
N ASN A 862 22.75 4.70 -31.15
CA ASN A 862 23.49 5.94 -31.41
C ASN A 862 23.26 6.44 -32.85
N HIS A 863 23.39 5.56 -33.86
CA HIS A 863 23.09 5.94 -35.25
C HIS A 863 21.64 6.39 -35.47
N TYR A 864 20.69 5.78 -34.75
CA TYR A 864 19.29 6.20 -34.82
C TYR A 864 19.09 7.59 -34.20
N LEU A 865 19.68 7.84 -33.03
CA LEU A 865 19.58 9.11 -32.32
C LEU A 865 20.20 10.28 -33.09
N VAL A 866 21.32 10.06 -33.80
CA VAL A 866 21.89 11.08 -34.70
C VAL A 866 20.87 11.51 -35.75
N LEU A 867 20.34 10.55 -36.50
CA LEU A 867 19.39 10.84 -37.58
C LEU A 867 18.05 11.39 -37.05
N LEU A 868 17.61 10.92 -35.88
CA LEU A 868 16.39 11.42 -35.24
C LEU A 868 16.55 12.87 -34.76
N SER A 869 17.72 13.23 -34.21
CA SER A 869 18.01 14.62 -33.79
C SER A 869 17.93 15.57 -34.99
N VAL A 870 18.58 15.21 -36.10
CA VAL A 870 18.52 15.97 -37.36
C VAL A 870 17.08 16.07 -37.87
N GLN A 871 16.37 14.94 -37.91
CA GLN A 871 15.00 14.90 -38.41
C GLN A 871 14.03 15.75 -37.56
N GLN A 872 14.14 15.71 -36.24
CA GLN A 872 13.29 16.49 -35.34
C GLN A 872 13.63 17.98 -35.41
N THR A 873 14.91 18.33 -35.50
CA THR A 873 15.35 19.72 -35.73
C THR A 873 14.82 20.24 -37.08
N CYS A 874 14.94 19.48 -38.17
CA CYS A 874 14.31 19.83 -39.45
C CYS A 874 12.81 20.07 -39.29
N LYS A 875 12.10 19.18 -38.56
CA LYS A 875 10.68 19.32 -38.30
C LYS A 875 10.34 20.59 -37.52
N TYR A 876 11.10 20.92 -36.48
CA TYR A 876 10.89 22.12 -35.65
C TYR A 876 11.11 23.40 -36.47
N ARG A 877 12.06 23.38 -37.42
CA ARG A 877 12.36 24.48 -38.35
C ARG A 877 11.51 24.48 -39.62
N GLY A 878 10.52 23.60 -39.75
CA GLY A 878 9.66 23.52 -40.94
C GLY A 878 10.34 22.98 -42.21
N ILE A 879 11.50 22.35 -42.09
CA ILE A 879 12.30 21.80 -43.19
C ILE A 879 11.92 20.35 -43.46
N SER A 880 11.76 19.99 -44.74
CA SER A 880 11.54 18.59 -45.14
C SER A 880 12.80 17.76 -44.97
N PHE A 881 12.77 16.80 -44.03
CA PHE A 881 13.89 15.89 -43.78
C PHE A 881 14.33 15.12 -45.05
N LEU A 882 13.37 14.69 -45.87
CA LEU A 882 13.69 14.01 -47.13
C LEU A 882 14.47 14.93 -48.08
N GLN A 883 14.03 16.17 -48.27
CA GLN A 883 14.73 17.10 -49.18
C GLN A 883 16.11 17.48 -48.65
N PHE A 884 16.25 17.62 -47.33
CA PHE A 884 17.55 17.84 -46.69
C PHE A 884 18.51 16.67 -46.92
N LEU A 885 18.05 15.42 -46.77
CA LEU A 885 18.91 14.25 -47.07
C LEU A 885 19.30 14.18 -48.55
N ARG A 886 18.40 14.57 -49.46
CA ARG A 886 18.64 14.55 -50.91
C ARG A 886 19.63 15.61 -51.36
N SER A 887 19.65 16.78 -50.72
CA SER A 887 20.60 17.85 -51.04
C SER A 887 22.05 17.47 -50.74
N GLN A 888 22.26 16.43 -49.92
CA GLN A 888 23.58 16.00 -49.43
C GLN A 888 24.30 17.05 -48.57
N GLU A 889 23.67 18.17 -48.25
CA GLU A 889 24.19 19.18 -47.34
C GLU A 889 24.33 18.61 -45.92
N THR A 890 25.29 19.12 -45.15
CA THR A 890 25.54 18.68 -43.76
C THR A 890 25.22 19.74 -42.73
N SER A 891 24.91 20.98 -43.14
CA SER A 891 24.45 22.02 -42.23
C SER A 891 23.00 22.42 -42.51
N ILE A 892 22.15 22.32 -41.49
CA ILE A 892 20.73 22.70 -41.60
C ILE A 892 20.60 24.21 -41.89
N ASP A 893 21.45 25.04 -41.27
CA ASP A 893 21.43 26.49 -41.45
C ASP A 893 21.88 26.92 -42.85
N LYS A 894 22.83 26.19 -43.45
CA LYS A 894 23.19 26.44 -44.85
C LYS A 894 22.03 26.09 -45.76
N TYR A 895 21.41 24.93 -45.56
CA TYR A 895 20.28 24.50 -46.38
C TYR A 895 19.09 25.48 -46.30
N SER A 896 18.75 25.96 -45.10
CA SER A 896 17.61 26.87 -44.90
C SER A 896 17.77 28.24 -45.56
N LYS A 897 19.00 28.67 -45.87
CA LYS A 897 19.25 29.93 -46.60
C LYS A 897 19.01 29.83 -48.11
N PHE A 898 18.93 28.61 -48.66
CA PHE A 898 18.73 28.34 -50.08
C PHE A 898 17.36 27.75 -50.42
N SER A 899 16.54 27.45 -49.41
CA SER A 899 15.18 26.89 -49.51
C SER A 899 14.14 27.93 -49.12
#